data_AF-A0A8T4WLT7-F1
#
_entry.id   AF-A0A8T4WLT7-F1
#
_cell.length_a   1.000
_cell.length_b   1.000
_cell.length_c   1.000
_cell.angle_alpha   90.00
_cell.angle_beta   90.00
_cell.angle_gamma   90.00
#
_symmetry.space_group_name_H-M   'P 1'
#
loop_
_entity.id
_entity.type
_entity.pdbx_description
1 polymer ?
#
loop_
_entity_poly.entity_id
_entity_poly.type
_entity_poly.pdbx_seq_one_letter_code
_entity_poly.pdbx_strand_id
1 'polypeptide(L)'
;MEFNGEGTRKSYTFHESAYPTEVFLDSFPQSVEELNWMLKRHPHLREYNHFSEYYRRCVSYIRLKKRQKKGNLDDVTYTELARQYHVSRGVIGSWLRGEKSPELANMLVRSEIRRREYEARFSHMAFRHRIDPSTVYTVLEPLRKNDIFTISTLQDAIESLYDFVENKPGVTFAELRPCHRIKGKWLGGIAESIEDALQEIQEQINRGLGLDEILTRELRLGVVQDRLYFRIHDRDPLNWFNLYKNELFYFTSINEKIELMADARKRLGIHGDTVLSYLIDQITDYRRTVETFNQNSDLKRNHAYLRGETLHFLLDVVEMTIQDIQEKIDCVGRSYGNQAGSIRNPRFPDDQHEISMILVRLLGAGMSDGHIESRNKGFVYTESNEDRAEIFKAHMNELGEVDYDEKQLTNGMIRIRFPTIVGRMLARLGMPLGDKALSCTGLPRFIKEASFPVICEYFQQMWVEDGNFSVVSEGCRARFQWDRGVTFRDPSKATKYDFQSLASDDHIALVRRHGDKHQDKTFGETSTLTLGKLNELCGTKETNETMNAKSLKELIENNPPNLMEDEIELLAKLGVSAKKYVVEVNFYEGTGRLSALWRALTCRQEDTMRAALLTPPDDMEKLSDVMRWVFQQEERKQDVEHDLAAEGIDDWPFRSLE
;
A
#
# COMPACT_ATOMS: atom_id res chain seq x y z
N MET A 1 39.65 38.49 -5.19
CA MET A 1 38.48 38.48 -6.09
C MET A 1 37.25 38.66 -5.24
N GLU A 2 36.73 39.87 -5.21
CA GLU A 2 35.43 40.19 -4.62
C GLU A 2 34.35 39.59 -5.52
N PHE A 3 33.56 38.66 -4.98
CA PHE A 3 32.37 38.15 -5.66
C PHE A 3 31.16 38.98 -5.22
N ASN A 4 30.83 39.97 -6.04
CA ASN A 4 29.48 40.55 -6.11
C ASN A 4 28.60 39.57 -6.90
N GLY A 5 27.59 39.00 -6.25
CA GLY A 5 26.59 38.14 -6.88
C GLY A 5 25.20 38.56 -6.42
N GLU A 6 24.52 39.30 -7.29
CA GLU A 6 23.17 39.82 -7.11
C GLU A 6 22.18 38.67 -6.88
N GLY A 7 21.62 38.61 -5.66
CA GLY A 7 20.50 37.74 -5.35
C GLY A 7 19.22 38.30 -5.99
N THR A 8 18.80 37.69 -7.11
CA THR A 8 17.45 37.85 -7.64
C THR A 8 16.43 37.35 -6.62
N ARG A 9 15.85 38.27 -5.85
CA ARG A 9 14.61 38.04 -5.09
C ARG A 9 13.51 37.69 -6.10
N LYS A 10 13.22 36.40 -6.27
CA LYS A 10 11.92 35.96 -6.78
C LYS A 10 10.88 36.39 -5.75
N SER A 11 10.17 37.47 -6.03
CA SER A 11 8.97 37.86 -5.27
C SER A 11 7.90 36.81 -5.56
N TYR A 12 7.72 35.86 -4.65
CA TYR A 12 6.51 35.06 -4.63
C TYR A 12 5.36 35.98 -4.23
N THR A 13 4.54 36.37 -5.21
CA THR A 13 3.23 36.95 -4.98
C THR A 13 2.37 35.91 -4.26
N PHE A 14 2.17 36.15 -2.97
CA PHE A 14 1.21 35.45 -2.14
C PHE A 14 -0.18 35.64 -2.73
N HIS A 15 -0.86 34.54 -3.05
CA HIS A 15 -2.32 34.52 -2.92
C HIS A 15 -2.62 34.39 -1.43
N GLU A 16 -2.82 35.52 -0.77
CA GLU A 16 -3.39 35.60 0.57
C GLU A 16 -4.68 34.79 0.60
N SER A 17 -4.71 33.72 1.41
CA SER A 17 -5.98 33.20 1.88
C SER A 17 -6.64 34.32 2.70
N ALA A 18 -7.91 34.56 2.40
CA ALA A 18 -8.69 35.71 2.86
C ALA A 18 -9.02 35.69 4.37
N TYR A 19 -8.01 35.74 5.23
CA TYR A 19 -8.19 35.95 6.66
C TYR A 19 -7.54 37.28 7.08
N PRO A 20 -8.34 38.36 7.23
CA PRO A 20 -7.81 39.65 7.70
C PRO A 20 -7.49 39.54 9.20
N THR A 21 -6.22 39.29 9.52
CA THR A 21 -5.77 38.96 10.88
C THR A 21 -5.56 40.20 11.77
N GLU A 22 -5.51 41.43 11.24
CA GLU A 22 -5.01 42.59 12.00
C GLU A 22 -6.02 43.70 12.38
N VAL A 23 -7.33 43.57 12.13
CA VAL A 23 -8.28 44.73 12.35
C VAL A 23 -9.44 44.47 13.34
N PHE A 24 -9.67 43.24 13.81
CA PHE A 24 -10.96 42.89 14.46
C PHE A 24 -10.98 42.86 16.00
N LEU A 25 -9.93 43.32 16.70
CA LEU A 25 -9.85 43.13 18.15
C LEU A 25 -10.86 43.95 18.99
N ASP A 26 -11.57 44.93 18.41
CA ASP A 26 -12.49 45.79 19.17
C ASP A 26 -13.89 46.00 18.53
N SER A 27 -14.17 45.42 17.36
CA SER A 27 -15.40 45.79 16.64
C SER A 27 -16.54 44.81 16.90
N PHE A 28 -17.53 45.27 17.67
CA PHE A 28 -18.91 44.78 17.62
C PHE A 28 -19.37 44.55 16.17
N PRO A 29 -20.24 43.56 15.88
CA PRO A 29 -20.79 43.40 14.53
C PRO A 29 -21.44 44.71 14.09
N GLN A 30 -20.97 45.25 12.96
CA GLN A 30 -21.40 46.53 12.42
C GLN A 30 -22.61 46.39 11.48
N SER A 31 -22.90 45.16 11.05
CA SER A 31 -24.01 44.82 10.17
C SER A 31 -24.70 43.51 10.59
N VAL A 32 -25.92 43.29 10.08
CA VAL A 32 -26.67 42.05 10.35
C VAL A 32 -26.00 40.87 9.63
N GLU A 33 -25.39 41.15 8.48
CA GLU A 33 -24.60 40.21 7.70
C GLU A 33 -23.37 39.73 8.49
N GLU A 34 -22.64 40.64 9.12
CA GLU A 34 -21.50 40.34 9.99
C GLU A 34 -21.94 39.55 11.23
N LEU A 35 -23.04 39.93 11.88
CA LEU A 35 -23.65 39.18 12.98
C LEU A 35 -23.96 37.73 12.56
N ASN A 36 -24.59 37.54 11.40
CA ASN A 36 -24.94 36.21 10.89
C ASN A 36 -23.70 35.40 10.53
N TRP A 37 -22.67 36.02 9.95
CA TRP A 37 -21.38 35.40 9.67
C TRP A 37 -20.68 34.93 10.96
N MET A 38 -20.63 35.78 12.00
CA MET A 38 -20.06 35.37 13.29
C MET A 38 -20.88 34.25 13.93
N LEU A 39 -22.21 34.28 13.84
CA LEU A 39 -23.07 33.20 14.33
C LEU A 39 -22.93 31.90 13.54
N LYS A 40 -22.55 31.96 12.26
CA LYS A 40 -22.17 30.78 11.47
C LYS A 40 -20.86 30.18 12.01
N ARG A 41 -19.89 31.01 12.38
CA ARG A 41 -18.61 30.58 12.98
C ARG A 41 -18.74 30.10 14.43
N HIS A 42 -19.76 30.56 15.16
CA HIS A 42 -20.03 30.24 16.56
C HIS A 42 -21.43 29.64 16.75
N PRO A 43 -21.73 28.49 16.11
CA PRO A 43 -23.09 27.94 16.07
C PRO A 43 -23.66 27.58 17.45
N HIS A 44 -22.79 27.20 18.40
CA HIS A 44 -23.14 26.92 19.79
C HIS A 44 -23.86 28.05 20.53
N LEU A 45 -23.70 29.31 20.09
CA LEU A 45 -24.39 30.44 20.71
C LEU A 45 -25.91 30.39 20.49
N ARG A 46 -26.37 29.63 19.49
CA ARG A 46 -27.80 29.38 19.22
C ARG A 46 -28.44 28.47 20.28
N GLU A 47 -27.64 27.77 21.08
CA GLU A 47 -28.13 26.90 22.16
C GLU A 47 -28.50 27.65 23.45
N TYR A 48 -28.23 28.94 23.53
CA TYR A 48 -28.55 29.69 24.74
C TYR A 48 -30.06 29.87 24.89
N ASN A 49 -30.53 29.71 26.13
CA ASN A 49 -31.90 30.05 26.49
C ASN A 49 -32.16 31.51 26.07
N HIS A 50 -33.31 31.77 25.45
CA HIS A 50 -33.68 33.08 24.92
C HIS A 50 -32.81 33.59 23.75
N PHE A 51 -32.09 32.72 23.02
CA PHE A 51 -31.30 33.13 21.83
C PHE A 51 -32.11 34.00 20.85
N SER A 52 -33.36 33.64 20.54
CA SER A 52 -34.22 34.41 19.63
C SER A 52 -34.45 35.85 20.11
N GLU A 53 -34.56 36.06 21.42
CA GLU A 53 -34.66 37.40 22.02
C GLU A 53 -33.32 38.14 21.94
N TYR A 54 -32.22 37.48 22.29
CA TYR A 54 -30.89 38.08 22.23
C TYR A 54 -30.49 38.48 20.80
N TYR A 55 -30.81 37.63 19.82
CA TYR A 55 -30.61 37.91 18.40
C TYR A 55 -31.40 39.14 17.96
N ARG A 56 -32.70 39.19 18.29
CA ARG A 56 -33.56 40.34 17.98
C ARG A 56 -33.01 41.64 18.58
N ARG A 57 -32.61 41.61 19.86
CA ARG A 57 -32.01 42.77 20.55
C ARG A 57 -30.69 43.19 19.88
N CYS A 58 -29.87 42.25 19.44
CA CYS A 58 -28.63 42.54 18.73
C CYS A 58 -28.88 43.19 17.37
N VAL A 59 -29.83 42.68 16.58
CA VAL A 59 -30.26 43.28 15.30
C VAL A 59 -30.80 44.70 15.52
N SER A 60 -31.65 44.91 16.53
CA SER A 60 -32.15 46.23 16.91
C SER A 60 -31.02 47.20 17.26
N TYR A 61 -30.04 46.76 18.02
CA TYR A 61 -28.85 47.55 18.37
C TYR A 61 -28.03 47.94 17.12
N ILE A 62 -27.76 47.00 16.22
CA ILE A 62 -27.01 47.27 14.98
C ILE A 62 -27.73 48.29 14.11
N ARG A 63 -29.06 48.14 13.94
CA ARG A 63 -29.90 49.11 13.20
C ARG A 63 -29.90 50.48 13.85
N LEU A 64 -30.02 50.55 15.18
CA LEU A 64 -29.95 51.79 15.94
C LEU A 64 -28.60 52.48 15.77
N LYS A 65 -27.48 51.74 15.89
CA LYS A 65 -26.12 52.28 15.69
C LYS A 65 -25.89 52.74 14.25
N LYS A 66 -26.39 52.03 13.25
CA LYS A 66 -26.35 52.46 11.85
C LYS A 66 -27.13 53.76 11.64
N ARG A 67 -28.27 53.93 12.32
CA ARG A 67 -29.07 55.16 12.29
C ARG A 67 -28.36 56.32 13.01
N GLN A 68 -27.72 56.05 14.15
CA GLN A 68 -26.87 57.01 14.89
C GLN A 68 -25.73 57.54 14.02
N LYS A 69 -24.98 56.65 13.36
CA LYS A 69 -23.86 57.03 12.48
C LYS A 69 -24.29 57.88 11.27
N LYS A 70 -25.54 57.73 10.82
CA LYS A 70 -26.12 58.51 9.71
C LYS A 70 -26.67 59.88 10.13
N GLY A 71 -26.62 60.24 11.42
CA GLY A 71 -27.23 61.47 11.94
C GLY A 71 -28.77 61.45 11.99
N ASN A 72 -29.41 60.29 11.79
CA ASN A 72 -30.87 60.19 11.65
C ASN A 72 -31.61 60.02 13.00
N LEU A 73 -31.12 60.65 14.07
CA LEU A 73 -31.68 60.53 15.42
C LEU A 73 -32.27 61.83 15.99
N ASP A 74 -32.06 62.97 15.33
CA ASP A 74 -32.25 64.30 15.93
C ASP A 74 -33.72 64.62 16.30
N ASP A 75 -34.70 63.95 15.67
CA ASP A 75 -36.14 64.18 15.90
C ASP A 75 -36.87 63.03 16.61
N VAL A 76 -36.17 62.01 17.14
CA VAL A 76 -36.81 60.81 17.72
C VAL A 76 -36.49 60.65 19.19
N THR A 77 -37.52 60.64 20.04
CA THR A 77 -37.37 60.44 21.49
C THR A 77 -36.92 59.01 21.81
N TYR A 78 -36.25 58.82 22.96
CA TYR A 78 -35.87 57.47 23.42
C TYR A 78 -37.10 56.56 23.64
N THR A 79 -38.27 57.13 23.95
CA THR A 79 -39.53 56.39 24.10
C THR A 79 -40.02 55.85 22.76
N GLU A 80 -39.92 56.64 21.68
CA GLU A 80 -40.29 56.21 20.33
C GLU A 80 -39.32 55.15 19.80
N LEU A 81 -38.00 55.34 20.01
CA LEU A 81 -36.99 54.33 19.67
C LEU A 81 -37.21 53.02 20.45
N ALA A 82 -37.54 53.10 21.74
CA ALA A 82 -37.86 51.94 22.57
C ALA A 82 -39.05 51.15 22.03
N ARG A 83 -40.13 51.85 21.63
CA ARG A 83 -41.30 51.25 21.00
C ARG A 83 -40.96 50.61 19.66
N GLN A 84 -40.18 51.31 18.83
CA GLN A 84 -39.77 50.85 17.49
C GLN A 84 -38.91 49.57 17.53
N TYR A 85 -37.98 49.49 18.47
CA TYR A 85 -37.04 48.37 18.58
C TYR A 85 -37.46 47.29 19.58
N HIS A 86 -38.63 47.45 20.20
CA HIS A 86 -39.20 46.55 21.22
C HIS A 86 -38.23 46.27 22.39
N VAL A 87 -37.61 47.34 22.91
CA VAL A 87 -36.70 47.29 24.07
C VAL A 87 -37.04 48.42 25.04
N SER A 88 -36.61 48.35 26.29
CA SER A 88 -36.91 49.42 27.26
C SER A 88 -36.17 50.72 26.94
N ARG A 89 -36.76 51.87 27.34
CA ARG A 89 -36.15 53.20 27.20
C ARG A 89 -34.74 53.26 27.80
N GLY A 90 -34.54 52.62 28.95
CA GLY A 90 -33.23 52.53 29.60
C GLY A 90 -32.18 51.82 28.74
N VAL A 91 -32.57 50.73 28.08
CA VAL A 91 -31.68 49.97 27.18
C VAL A 91 -31.27 50.82 25.97
N ILE A 92 -32.21 51.52 25.32
CA ILE A 92 -31.89 52.47 24.22
C ILE A 92 -30.90 53.53 24.68
N GLY A 93 -31.16 54.16 25.83
CA GLY A 93 -30.29 55.19 26.38
C GLY A 93 -28.86 54.67 26.62
N SER A 94 -28.72 53.51 27.27
CA SER A 94 -27.41 52.90 27.49
C SER A 94 -26.72 52.46 26.19
N TRP A 95 -27.46 51.98 25.19
CA TRP A 95 -26.91 51.64 23.88
C TRP A 95 -26.38 52.87 23.14
N LEU A 96 -27.13 53.98 23.12
CA LEU A 96 -26.72 55.21 22.44
C LEU A 96 -25.51 55.87 23.10
N ARG A 97 -25.44 55.85 24.44
CA ARG A 97 -24.30 56.34 25.25
C ARG A 97 -23.09 55.39 25.25
N GLY A 98 -23.23 54.17 24.72
CA GLY A 98 -22.16 53.18 24.69
C GLY A 98 -21.88 52.52 26.05
N GLU A 99 -22.76 52.68 27.03
CA GLU A 99 -22.61 52.10 28.38
C GLU A 99 -22.85 50.59 28.41
N LYS A 100 -23.72 50.10 27.52
CA LYS A 100 -24.08 48.67 27.43
C LYS A 100 -24.20 48.25 25.98
N SER A 101 -23.91 46.99 25.74
CA SER A 101 -24.10 46.29 24.48
C SER A 101 -25.07 45.10 24.67
N PRO A 102 -25.70 44.61 23.59
CA PRO A 102 -26.49 43.39 23.64
C PRO A 102 -25.67 42.19 24.14
N GLU A 103 -26.29 41.35 24.95
CA GLU A 103 -25.63 40.17 25.55
C GLU A 103 -25.02 39.24 24.50
N LEU A 104 -25.77 38.92 23.43
CA LEU A 104 -25.26 38.09 22.34
C LEU A 104 -24.02 38.68 21.67
N ALA A 105 -23.95 40.01 21.53
CA ALA A 105 -22.78 40.64 20.94
C ALA A 105 -21.55 40.47 21.84
N ASN A 106 -21.70 40.61 23.16
CA ASN A 106 -20.61 40.32 24.11
C ASN A 106 -20.22 38.85 24.10
N MET A 107 -21.17 37.95 23.96
CA MET A 107 -20.91 36.50 23.87
C MET A 107 -20.12 36.17 22.60
N LEU A 108 -20.50 36.74 21.46
CA LEU A 108 -19.79 36.58 20.18
C LEU A 108 -18.34 37.06 20.29
N VAL A 109 -18.11 38.26 20.82
CA VAL A 109 -16.76 38.80 21.02
C VAL A 109 -15.95 37.90 21.96
N ARG A 110 -16.52 37.46 23.08
CA ARG A 110 -15.84 36.53 24.01
C ARG A 110 -15.56 35.17 23.37
N SER A 111 -16.47 34.62 22.58
CA SER A 111 -16.28 33.35 21.88
C SER A 111 -15.21 33.47 20.79
N GLU A 112 -15.15 34.60 20.09
CA GLU A 112 -14.09 34.88 19.10
C GLU A 112 -12.72 35.03 19.76
N ILE A 113 -12.62 35.76 20.87
CA ILE A 113 -11.37 35.87 21.66
C ILE A 113 -10.90 34.48 22.08
N ARG A 114 -11.78 33.67 22.68
CA ARG A 114 -11.44 32.30 23.11
C ARG A 114 -11.05 31.40 21.95
N ARG A 115 -11.74 31.51 20.81
CA ARG A 115 -11.40 30.77 19.60
C ARG A 115 -9.98 31.14 19.16
N ARG A 116 -9.63 32.42 19.10
CA ARG A 116 -8.29 32.88 18.73
C ARG A 116 -7.22 32.45 19.73
N GLU A 117 -7.47 32.57 21.03
CA GLU A 117 -6.56 32.08 22.08
C GLU A 117 -6.32 30.57 21.98
N TYR A 118 -7.34 29.81 21.58
CA TYR A 118 -7.23 28.37 21.34
C TYR A 118 -6.46 28.08 20.06
N GLU A 119 -6.81 28.77 18.96
CA GLU A 119 -6.19 28.66 17.65
C GLU A 119 -4.71 29.07 17.65
N ALA A 120 -4.32 30.04 18.50
CA ALA A 120 -2.93 30.45 18.69
C ALA A 120 -2.02 29.33 19.25
N ARG A 121 -2.58 28.21 19.72
CA ARG A 121 -1.81 27.04 20.17
C ARG A 121 -1.39 26.14 19.02
N PHE A 122 -2.02 26.28 17.86
CA PHE A 122 -1.74 25.48 16.68
C PHE A 122 -0.68 26.16 15.83
N SER A 123 0.12 25.33 15.15
CA SER A 123 0.94 25.83 14.07
C SER A 123 0.05 26.32 12.92
N HIS A 124 0.49 27.32 12.17
CA HIS A 124 -0.22 27.75 10.95
C HIS A 124 -0.44 26.59 9.97
N MET A 125 0.46 25.60 9.97
CA MET A 125 0.37 24.42 9.12
C MET A 125 -0.79 23.51 9.54
N ALA A 126 -1.13 23.43 10.84
CA ALA A 126 -2.22 22.59 11.32
C ALA A 126 -3.58 22.98 10.74
N PHE A 127 -3.78 24.26 10.44
CA PHE A 127 -5.04 24.74 9.87
C PHE A 127 -5.33 24.20 8.48
N ARG A 128 -4.32 23.72 7.74
CA ARG A 128 -4.52 23.05 6.44
C ARG A 128 -5.10 21.65 6.59
N HIS A 129 -4.82 21.00 7.72
CA HIS A 129 -5.27 19.64 8.02
C HIS A 129 -6.52 19.63 8.93
N ARG A 130 -6.91 20.78 9.48
CA ARG A 130 -8.00 20.91 10.46
C ARG A 130 -9.31 21.25 9.77
N ILE A 131 -10.35 20.45 10.01
CA ILE A 131 -11.72 20.77 9.63
C ILE A 131 -12.21 21.94 10.50
N ASP A 132 -12.81 22.97 9.89
CA ASP A 132 -13.27 24.15 10.64
C ASP A 132 -14.25 23.75 11.76
N PRO A 133 -14.04 24.19 13.01
CA PRO A 133 -14.88 23.79 14.14
C PRO A 133 -16.37 24.11 13.96
N SER A 134 -16.72 25.13 13.18
CA SER A 134 -18.12 25.44 12.91
C SER A 134 -18.76 24.43 11.96
N THR A 135 -18.00 23.90 11.00
CA THR A 135 -18.41 22.77 10.16
C THR A 135 -18.59 21.53 11.03
N VAL A 136 -17.59 21.19 11.86
CA VAL A 136 -17.67 20.04 12.77
C VAL A 136 -18.92 20.09 13.63
N TYR A 137 -19.16 21.24 14.27
CA TYR A 137 -20.35 21.42 15.10
C TYR A 137 -21.65 21.28 14.29
N THR A 138 -21.73 21.88 13.11
CA THR A 138 -22.95 21.88 12.29
C THR A 138 -23.30 20.46 11.81
N VAL A 139 -22.29 19.70 11.36
CA VAL A 139 -22.48 18.33 10.89
C VAL A 139 -22.90 17.39 12.02
N LEU A 140 -22.32 17.57 13.21
CA LEU A 140 -22.59 16.70 14.36
C LEU A 140 -23.82 17.14 15.18
N GLU A 141 -24.33 18.37 15.01
CA GLU A 141 -25.47 18.90 15.77
C GLU A 141 -26.72 17.98 15.77
N PRO A 142 -27.08 17.29 14.67
CA PRO A 142 -28.20 16.35 14.67
C PRO A 142 -28.07 15.24 15.72
N LEU A 143 -26.85 14.77 16.00
CA LEU A 143 -26.59 13.70 16.96
C LEU A 143 -26.84 14.14 18.41
N ARG A 144 -26.78 15.44 18.71
CA ARG A 144 -26.98 15.98 20.06
C ARG A 144 -28.31 15.58 20.70
N LYS A 145 -29.35 15.34 19.89
CA LYS A 145 -30.70 14.99 20.37
C LYS A 145 -30.82 13.51 20.77
N ASN A 146 -29.81 12.70 20.47
CA ASN A 146 -29.83 11.28 20.74
C ASN A 146 -29.12 11.02 22.07
N ASP A 147 -29.78 10.28 22.97
CA ASP A 147 -29.17 9.87 24.24
C ASP A 147 -28.17 8.71 24.04
N ILE A 148 -28.29 7.96 22.93
CA ILE A 148 -27.42 6.85 22.53
C ILE A 148 -27.07 7.03 21.06
N PHE A 149 -25.78 6.97 20.73
CA PHE A 149 -25.32 6.99 19.35
C PHE A 149 -25.31 5.57 18.78
N THR A 150 -25.98 5.37 17.66
CA THR A 150 -25.87 4.13 16.90
C THR A 150 -24.69 4.22 15.93
N ILE A 151 -24.10 3.09 15.55
CA ILE A 151 -22.98 3.05 14.60
C ILE A 151 -23.38 3.72 13.28
N SER A 152 -24.55 3.42 12.73
CA SER A 152 -25.06 4.05 11.50
C SER A 152 -25.17 5.57 11.63
N THR A 153 -25.69 6.09 12.75
CA THR A 153 -25.75 7.55 12.94
C THR A 153 -24.37 8.20 13.05
N LEU A 154 -23.38 7.50 13.61
CA LEU A 154 -21.99 7.98 13.67
C LEU A 154 -21.34 7.92 12.29
N GLN A 155 -21.55 6.83 11.55
CA GLN A 155 -21.09 6.64 10.19
C GLN A 155 -21.54 7.80 9.28
N ASP A 156 -22.85 8.05 9.18
CA ASP A 156 -23.43 9.10 8.33
C ASP A 156 -22.82 10.48 8.64
N ALA A 157 -22.59 10.75 9.93
CA ALA A 157 -22.04 12.01 10.40
C ALA A 157 -20.55 12.14 10.09
N ILE A 158 -19.78 11.05 10.20
CA ILE A 158 -18.34 11.03 9.88
C ILE A 158 -18.11 11.08 8.37
N GLU A 159 -18.92 10.38 7.57
CA GLU A 159 -18.93 10.51 6.11
C GLU A 159 -19.21 11.95 5.69
N SER A 160 -20.25 12.56 6.28
CA SER A 160 -20.56 13.97 6.04
C SER A 160 -19.37 14.87 6.37
N LEU A 161 -18.69 14.67 7.51
CA LEU A 161 -17.48 15.43 7.87
C LEU A 161 -16.36 15.25 6.84
N TYR A 162 -16.14 14.02 6.40
CA TYR A 162 -15.10 13.68 5.44
C TYR A 162 -15.37 14.33 4.07
N ASP A 163 -16.62 14.41 3.63
CA ASP A 163 -17.01 15.07 2.38
C ASP A 163 -16.81 16.60 2.40
N PHE A 164 -16.79 17.22 3.58
CA PHE A 164 -16.50 18.65 3.73
C PHE A 164 -15.00 19.00 3.60
N VAL A 165 -14.10 18.02 3.51
CA VAL A 165 -12.67 18.26 3.40
C VAL A 165 -12.30 18.69 1.97
N GLU A 166 -12.24 20.00 1.74
CA GLU A 166 -11.70 20.57 0.50
C GLU A 166 -10.22 20.18 0.32
N ASN A 167 -9.84 19.72 -0.87
CA ASN A 167 -8.48 19.33 -1.26
C ASN A 167 -7.85 18.14 -0.50
N LYS A 168 -8.64 17.36 0.26
CA LYS A 168 -8.31 16.07 0.89
C LYS A 168 -6.80 15.80 1.10
N PRO A 169 -6.12 16.53 2.01
CA PRO A 169 -4.75 16.20 2.40
C PRO A 169 -4.67 14.73 2.86
N GLY A 170 -3.48 14.12 2.77
CA GLY A 170 -3.29 12.71 3.14
C GLY A 170 -3.82 12.36 4.53
N VAL A 171 -3.73 13.32 5.47
CA VAL A 171 -4.34 13.23 6.80
C VAL A 171 -5.06 14.53 7.16
N THR A 172 -6.28 14.42 7.70
CA THR A 172 -7.04 15.55 8.26
C THR A 172 -7.61 15.23 9.63
N PHE A 173 -8.05 16.24 10.38
CA PHE A 173 -8.65 16.03 11.69
C PHE A 173 -9.79 17.00 12.01
N ALA A 174 -10.77 16.49 12.75
CA ALA A 174 -11.87 17.24 13.34
C ALA A 174 -11.72 17.29 14.86
N GLU A 175 -12.01 18.44 15.45
CA GLU A 175 -12.01 18.58 16.90
C GLU A 175 -13.39 18.31 17.48
N LEU A 176 -13.51 17.21 18.21
CA LEU A 176 -14.71 16.79 18.92
C LEU A 176 -14.76 17.41 20.33
N ARG A 177 -14.14 18.58 20.49
CA ARG A 177 -14.21 19.36 21.70
C ARG A 177 -14.50 20.83 21.37
N PRO A 178 -15.45 21.45 22.08
CA PRO A 178 -15.71 22.86 21.88
C PRO A 178 -14.50 23.69 22.29
N CYS A 179 -14.14 24.67 21.46
CA CYS A 179 -13.18 25.73 21.82
C CYS A 179 -13.63 26.55 23.06
N HIS A 180 -14.90 26.43 23.45
CA HIS A 180 -15.54 27.11 24.57
C HIS A 180 -15.95 26.12 25.68
N ARG A 181 -15.55 26.38 26.93
CA ARG A 181 -15.71 25.44 28.05
C ARG A 181 -17.16 25.20 28.55
N ILE A 182 -18.14 25.96 28.08
CA ILE A 182 -19.48 26.04 28.71
C ILE A 182 -20.55 25.23 27.96
N LYS A 183 -20.49 25.18 26.62
CA LYS A 183 -21.48 24.51 25.75
C LYS A 183 -20.74 23.59 24.77
N GLY A 184 -21.43 22.66 24.11
CA GLY A 184 -20.81 21.68 23.21
C GLY A 184 -20.09 20.51 23.89
N LYS A 185 -20.22 20.30 25.21
CA LYS A 185 -19.59 19.16 25.93
C LYS A 185 -20.00 17.79 25.37
N TRP A 186 -21.16 17.70 24.74
CA TRP A 186 -21.69 16.48 24.11
C TRP A 186 -20.81 15.96 22.97
N LEU A 187 -20.00 16.81 22.33
CA LEU A 187 -19.03 16.38 21.32
C LEU A 187 -17.98 15.42 21.90
N GLY A 188 -17.63 15.58 23.19
CA GLY A 188 -16.71 14.64 23.86
C GLY A 188 -17.32 13.25 24.00
N GLY A 189 -18.63 13.15 24.29
CA GLY A 189 -19.32 11.86 24.33
C GLY A 189 -19.41 11.18 22.96
N ILE A 190 -19.44 11.97 21.87
CA ILE A 190 -19.30 11.43 20.51
C ILE A 190 -17.90 10.88 20.29
N ALA A 191 -16.85 11.58 20.74
CA ALA A 191 -15.47 11.10 20.63
C ALA A 191 -15.30 9.75 21.34
N GLU A 192 -15.79 9.64 22.58
CA GLU A 192 -15.80 8.39 23.37
C GLU A 192 -16.54 7.27 22.63
N SER A 193 -17.71 7.56 22.07
CA SER A 193 -18.50 6.54 21.36
C SER A 193 -17.89 6.11 20.03
N ILE A 194 -17.17 7.01 19.34
CA ILE A 194 -16.40 6.65 18.15
C ILE A 194 -15.20 5.81 18.54
N GLU A 195 -14.50 6.15 19.62
CA GLU A 195 -13.35 5.39 20.11
C GLU A 195 -13.74 3.96 20.49
N ASP A 196 -14.86 3.78 21.20
CA ASP A 196 -15.39 2.47 21.61
C ASP A 196 -15.80 1.57 20.43
N ALA A 197 -16.22 2.16 19.30
CA ALA A 197 -16.72 1.45 18.12
C ALA A 197 -15.89 1.72 16.85
N LEU A 198 -14.62 2.11 17.00
CA LEU A 198 -13.80 2.67 15.91
C LEU A 198 -13.70 1.75 14.69
N GLN A 199 -13.41 0.46 14.92
CA GLN A 199 -13.25 -0.51 13.85
C GLN A 199 -14.56 -0.75 13.09
N GLU A 200 -15.68 -0.92 13.80
CA GLU A 200 -16.98 -1.18 13.19
C GLU A 200 -17.47 0.02 12.36
N ILE A 201 -17.22 1.24 12.85
CA ILE A 201 -17.49 2.48 12.12
C ILE A 201 -16.62 2.54 10.86
N GLN A 202 -15.30 2.30 10.98
CA GLN A 202 -14.38 2.34 9.84
C GLN A 202 -14.77 1.35 8.73
N GLU A 203 -15.12 0.11 9.09
CA GLU A 203 -15.58 -0.90 8.14
C GLU A 203 -16.91 -0.51 7.46
N GLN A 204 -17.82 0.16 8.16
CA GLN A 204 -19.06 0.65 7.56
C GLN A 204 -18.81 1.82 6.60
N ILE A 205 -17.92 2.76 6.96
CA ILE A 205 -17.57 3.89 6.09
C ILE A 205 -16.83 3.42 4.83
N ASN A 206 -15.87 2.50 4.94
CA ASN A 206 -15.17 1.97 3.77
C ASN A 206 -16.12 1.28 2.79
N ARG A 207 -17.14 0.56 3.31
CA ARG A 207 -18.24 0.04 2.48
C ARG A 207 -19.09 1.14 1.87
N GLY A 208 -19.51 2.13 2.65
CA GLY A 208 -20.33 3.27 2.20
C GLY A 208 -19.65 4.08 1.08
N LEU A 209 -18.33 4.24 1.17
CA LEU A 209 -17.51 4.94 0.18
C LEU A 209 -17.08 4.06 -1.01
N GLY A 210 -17.44 2.76 -1.02
CA GLY A 210 -16.99 1.80 -2.05
C GLY A 210 -15.49 1.51 -2.03
N LEU A 211 -14.79 1.84 -0.95
CA LEU A 211 -13.35 1.60 -0.81
C LEU A 211 -13.02 0.11 -0.65
N ASP A 212 -13.95 -0.69 -0.15
CA ASP A 212 -13.77 -2.15 -0.08
C ASP A 212 -13.68 -2.81 -1.47
N GLU A 213 -14.26 -2.19 -2.50
CA GLU A 213 -14.14 -2.64 -3.89
C GLU A 213 -12.79 -2.21 -4.51
N ILE A 214 -12.19 -1.13 -3.99
CA ILE A 214 -10.91 -0.58 -4.41
C ILE A 214 -9.82 -1.12 -3.48
N LEU A 215 -9.26 -2.29 -3.81
CA LEU A 215 -8.24 -2.98 -2.99
C LEU A 215 -6.99 -2.14 -2.66
N THR A 216 -6.77 -1.01 -3.34
CA THR A 216 -5.60 -0.14 -3.20
C THR A 216 -5.81 1.06 -2.27
N ARG A 217 -7.01 1.28 -1.70
CA ARG A 217 -7.25 2.41 -0.78
C ARG A 217 -8.13 2.03 0.39
N GLU A 218 -7.88 2.67 1.53
CA GLU A 218 -8.69 2.49 2.73
C GLU A 218 -8.74 3.79 3.53
N LEU A 219 -9.92 4.18 4.01
CA LEU A 219 -10.03 5.23 5.02
C LEU A 219 -9.73 4.62 6.39
N ARG A 220 -8.72 5.17 7.07
CA ARG A 220 -8.38 4.87 8.45
C ARG A 220 -8.81 5.99 9.37
N LEU A 221 -9.38 5.61 10.51
CA LEU A 221 -9.83 6.53 11.55
C LEU A 221 -8.94 6.41 12.79
N GLY A 222 -8.76 7.51 13.51
CA GLY A 222 -8.16 7.50 14.84
C GLY A 222 -8.74 8.58 15.72
N VAL A 223 -8.96 8.30 17.00
CA VAL A 223 -9.42 9.25 18.00
C VAL A 223 -8.35 9.42 19.07
N VAL A 224 -7.76 10.61 19.18
CA VAL A 224 -6.86 10.96 20.29
C VAL A 224 -7.14 12.37 20.80
N GLN A 225 -7.22 12.52 22.13
CA GLN A 225 -7.46 13.80 22.81
C GLN A 225 -8.70 14.56 22.28
N ASP A 226 -9.83 13.87 22.16
CA ASP A 226 -11.08 14.42 21.63
C ASP A 226 -10.95 14.94 20.18
N ARG A 227 -10.04 14.36 19.38
CA ARG A 227 -9.91 14.67 17.94
C ARG A 227 -10.02 13.41 17.12
N LEU A 228 -10.85 13.49 16.09
CA LEU A 228 -11.02 12.44 15.08
C LEU A 228 -10.10 12.76 13.90
N TYR A 229 -9.24 11.82 13.55
CA TYR A 229 -8.31 11.89 12.43
C TYR A 229 -8.80 10.97 11.31
N PHE A 230 -8.65 11.44 10.08
CA PHE A 230 -8.96 10.75 8.85
C PHE A 230 -7.67 10.60 8.05
N ARG A 231 -7.36 9.38 7.61
CA ARG A 231 -6.24 9.12 6.70
C ARG A 231 -6.74 8.27 5.55
N ILE A 232 -6.43 8.69 4.33
CA ILE A 232 -6.57 7.80 3.16
C ILE A 232 -5.26 7.04 3.02
N HIS A 233 -5.29 5.78 3.44
CA HIS A 233 -4.14 4.91 3.38
C HIS A 233 -4.04 4.24 2.00
N ASP A 234 -2.89 4.42 1.34
CA ASP A 234 -2.55 3.70 0.12
C ASP A 234 -2.16 2.25 0.42
N ARG A 235 -2.90 1.32 -0.17
CA ARG A 235 -2.75 -0.14 -0.06
C ARG A 235 -2.28 -0.78 -1.35
N ASP A 236 -1.86 0.00 -2.35
CA ASP A 236 -1.27 -0.55 -3.56
C ASP A 236 -0.12 -1.51 -3.18
N PRO A 237 -0.18 -2.79 -3.58
CA PRO A 237 0.87 -3.76 -3.26
C PRO A 237 2.25 -3.39 -3.83
N LEU A 238 2.30 -2.52 -4.84
CA LEU A 238 3.54 -2.03 -5.46
C LEU A 238 4.09 -0.76 -4.81
N ASN A 239 3.35 -0.13 -3.87
CA ASN A 239 3.88 0.99 -3.10
C ASN A 239 5.02 0.51 -2.18
N TRP A 240 6.16 1.21 -2.21
CA TRP A 240 7.35 0.87 -1.42
C TRP A 240 7.09 0.73 0.08
N PHE A 241 6.18 1.51 0.66
CA PHE A 241 5.82 1.36 2.07
C PHE A 241 5.02 0.09 2.34
N ASN A 242 4.24 -0.41 1.38
CA ASN A 242 3.54 -1.68 1.53
C ASN A 242 4.51 -2.86 1.37
N LEU A 243 5.49 -2.75 0.47
CA LEU A 243 6.58 -3.70 0.30
C LEU A 243 7.47 -3.79 1.56
N TYR A 244 7.74 -2.67 2.21
CA TYR A 244 8.61 -2.55 3.39
C TYR A 244 7.85 -2.26 4.70
N LYS A 245 6.56 -2.56 4.75
CA LYS A 245 5.63 -2.15 5.83
C LYS A 245 6.12 -2.38 7.26
N ASN A 246 6.74 -3.54 7.51
CA ASN A 246 7.25 -3.94 8.84
C ASN A 246 8.76 -3.81 8.98
N GLU A 247 9.41 -3.15 8.03
CA GLU A 247 10.85 -2.94 8.03
C GLU A 247 11.20 -1.63 8.74
N LEU A 248 12.46 -1.52 9.17
CA LEU A 248 12.97 -0.30 9.78
C LEU A 248 13.72 0.49 8.71
N PHE A 249 13.38 1.77 8.60
CA PHE A 249 14.04 2.77 7.77
C PHE A 249 14.98 3.57 8.66
N TYR A 250 16.28 3.36 8.53
CA TYR A 250 17.30 4.08 9.26
C TYR A 250 17.64 5.37 8.53
N PHE A 251 17.64 6.47 9.27
CA PHE A 251 18.00 7.79 8.76
C PHE A 251 19.51 7.98 8.85
N THR A 252 20.08 8.69 7.88
CA THR A 252 21.48 9.12 7.89
C THR A 252 21.76 10.03 9.10
N SER A 253 20.76 10.79 9.54
CA SER A 253 20.82 11.67 10.71
C SER A 253 19.60 11.51 11.62
N ILE A 254 19.85 11.35 12.92
CA ILE A 254 18.80 11.37 13.96
C ILE A 254 18.01 12.70 13.94
N ASN A 255 18.68 13.81 13.59
CA ASN A 255 18.02 15.12 13.55
C ASN A 255 16.95 15.20 12.46
N GLU A 256 17.20 14.63 11.28
CA GLU A 256 16.23 14.63 10.18
C GLU A 256 14.96 13.88 10.55
N LYS A 257 15.10 12.72 11.20
CA LYS A 257 13.97 11.99 11.79
C LYS A 257 13.22 12.86 12.80
N ILE A 258 13.93 13.52 13.73
CA ILE A 258 13.32 14.36 14.77
C ILE A 258 12.56 15.54 14.14
N GLU A 259 13.10 16.14 13.09
CA GLU A 259 12.46 17.23 12.34
C GLU A 259 11.19 16.75 11.64
N LEU A 260 11.24 15.62 10.93
CA LEU A 260 10.06 15.01 10.30
C LEU A 260 8.95 14.75 11.33
N MET A 261 9.30 14.15 12.47
CA MET A 261 8.35 13.91 13.56
C MET A 261 7.82 15.22 14.17
N ALA A 262 8.66 16.25 14.30
CA ALA A 262 8.24 17.55 14.81
C ALA A 262 7.25 18.23 13.87
N ASP A 263 7.49 18.17 12.56
CA ASP A 263 6.63 18.79 11.56
C ASP A 263 5.30 18.04 11.41
N ALA A 264 5.32 16.71 11.45
CA ALA A 264 4.09 15.92 11.50
C ALA A 264 3.23 16.27 12.72
N ARG A 265 3.83 16.37 13.92
CA ARG A 265 3.10 16.80 15.13
C ARG A 265 2.54 18.20 15.02
N LYS A 266 3.31 19.15 14.46
CA LYS A 266 2.84 20.53 14.23
C LYS A 266 1.63 20.56 13.30
N ARG A 267 1.61 19.75 12.23
CA ARG A 267 0.50 19.65 11.26
C ARG A 267 -0.73 18.95 11.85
N LEU A 268 -0.53 17.95 12.70
CA LEU A 268 -1.62 17.25 13.40
C LEU A 268 -2.13 18.02 14.64
N GLY A 269 -1.48 19.12 15.03
CA GLY A 269 -1.77 19.83 16.28
C GLY A 269 -1.52 19.00 17.53
N ILE A 270 -0.68 17.97 17.46
CA ILE A 270 -0.41 17.03 18.56
C ILE A 270 0.74 17.54 19.44
N HIS A 271 0.59 17.42 20.76
CA HIS A 271 1.64 17.74 21.73
C HIS A 271 2.20 16.46 22.36
N GLY A 272 3.44 16.11 22.00
CA GLY A 272 4.18 15.00 22.60
C GLY A 272 4.15 13.71 21.79
N ASP A 273 5.18 12.88 21.99
CA ASP A 273 5.41 11.68 21.16
C ASP A 273 4.50 10.51 21.57
N THR A 274 4.04 10.47 22.82
CA THR A 274 3.09 9.46 23.31
C THR A 274 1.72 9.58 22.63
N VAL A 275 1.22 10.81 22.45
CA VAL A 275 -0.07 11.04 21.78
C VAL A 275 0.02 10.70 20.29
N LEU A 276 1.14 11.07 19.66
CA LEU A 276 1.43 10.66 18.28
C LEU A 276 1.48 9.12 18.16
N SER A 277 2.08 8.44 19.13
CA SER A 277 2.13 6.98 19.19
C SER A 277 0.72 6.37 19.21
N TYR A 278 -0.18 6.85 20.08
CA TYR A 278 -1.54 6.33 20.15
C TYR A 278 -2.30 6.53 18.83
N LEU A 279 -2.09 7.67 18.16
CA LEU A 279 -2.70 7.90 16.85
C LEU A 279 -2.16 6.91 15.81
N ILE A 280 -0.85 6.71 15.75
CA ILE A 280 -0.23 5.74 14.82
C ILE A 280 -0.79 4.34 15.04
N ASP A 281 -0.97 3.91 16.30
CA ASP A 281 -1.50 2.58 16.59
C ASP A 281 -2.94 2.38 16.14
N GLN A 282 -3.74 3.44 16.06
CA GLN A 282 -5.13 3.38 15.61
C GLN A 282 -5.24 3.51 14.08
N ILE A 283 -4.44 4.40 13.46
CA ILE A 283 -4.59 4.81 12.06
C ILE A 283 -3.64 4.08 11.08
N THR A 284 -2.82 3.17 11.61
CA THR A 284 -1.90 2.32 10.85
C THR A 284 -2.03 0.88 11.32
N ASP A 285 -1.41 -0.07 10.60
CA ASP A 285 -1.37 -1.47 11.03
C ASP A 285 -0.20 -1.77 12.00
N TYR A 286 0.28 -0.74 12.72
CA TYR A 286 1.35 -0.87 13.70
C TYR A 286 0.95 -1.85 14.81
N ARG A 287 1.36 -3.11 14.66
CA ARG A 287 1.19 -4.13 15.69
C ARG A 287 2.24 -3.93 16.77
N ARG A 288 1.81 -3.54 17.97
CA ARG A 288 2.66 -3.60 19.17
C ARG A 288 2.98 -5.07 19.45
N THR A 289 4.27 -5.42 19.45
CA THR A 289 4.74 -6.76 19.82
C THR A 289 4.63 -7.03 21.32
N VAL A 290 4.36 -5.99 22.12
CA VAL A 290 4.19 -6.07 23.58
C VAL A 290 3.06 -5.11 24.00
N GLU A 291 2.09 -5.60 24.76
CA GLU A 291 0.94 -4.85 25.33
C GLU A 291 1.37 -3.87 26.44
N THR A 292 2.39 -3.06 26.21
CA THR A 292 2.73 -1.97 27.15
C THR A 292 2.10 -0.67 26.65
N PHE A 293 1.61 0.16 27.56
CA PHE A 293 1.15 1.54 27.30
C PHE A 293 2.28 2.51 26.87
N ASN A 294 3.45 1.98 26.54
CA ASN A 294 4.63 2.76 26.21
C ASN A 294 4.54 3.32 24.79
N GLN A 295 5.22 4.46 24.58
CA GLN A 295 5.48 5.03 23.27
C GLN A 295 6.14 3.99 22.34
N ASN A 296 5.72 3.97 21.08
CA ASN A 296 6.32 3.16 20.01
C ASN A 296 7.83 3.37 19.97
N SER A 297 8.58 2.28 19.91
CA SER A 297 10.05 2.30 20.07
C SER A 297 10.73 3.13 18.99
N ASP A 298 10.17 3.10 17.79
CA ASP A 298 10.64 3.85 16.63
C ASP A 298 10.35 5.35 16.74
N LEU A 299 9.47 5.81 17.64
CA LEU A 299 9.27 7.24 17.91
C LEU A 299 10.24 7.78 18.98
N LYS A 300 11.02 6.94 19.64
CA LYS A 300 11.99 7.40 20.65
C LYS A 300 13.13 8.18 19.99
N ARG A 301 13.52 9.30 20.61
CA ARG A 301 14.50 10.26 20.04
C ARG A 301 15.91 9.70 19.86
N ASN A 302 16.31 8.73 20.67
CA ASN A 302 17.64 8.10 20.62
C ASN A 302 17.74 6.97 19.59
N HIS A 303 16.64 6.64 18.89
CA HIS A 303 16.65 5.68 17.80
C HIS A 303 16.74 6.43 16.47
N ALA A 304 17.63 5.99 15.57
CA ALA A 304 17.81 6.60 14.26
C ALA A 304 16.85 6.06 13.19
N TYR A 305 15.85 5.26 13.56
CA TYR A 305 14.96 4.61 12.60
C TYR A 305 13.48 4.91 12.85
N LEU A 306 12.68 4.69 11.81
CA LEU A 306 11.22 4.61 11.83
C LEU A 306 10.77 3.28 11.20
N ARG A 307 9.67 2.68 11.69
CA ARG A 307 9.05 1.54 10.98
C ARG A 307 8.36 2.04 9.71
N GLY A 308 8.30 1.22 8.66
CA GLY A 308 7.67 1.57 7.38
C GLY A 308 6.26 2.15 7.50
N GLU A 309 5.39 1.53 8.30
CA GLU A 309 4.03 2.04 8.60
C GLU A 309 4.02 3.44 9.23
N THR A 310 4.91 3.64 10.21
CA THR A 310 5.07 4.93 10.89
C THR A 310 5.57 5.98 9.91
N LEU A 311 6.60 5.65 9.13
CA LEU A 311 7.20 6.57 8.16
C LEU A 311 6.18 6.97 7.09
N HIS A 312 5.46 6.01 6.52
CA HIS A 312 4.39 6.25 5.55
C HIS A 312 3.36 7.24 6.11
N PHE A 313 2.88 7.00 7.34
CA PHE A 313 1.94 7.91 7.98
C PHE A 313 2.51 9.32 8.17
N LEU A 314 3.76 9.45 8.65
CA LEU A 314 4.36 10.76 8.86
C LEU A 314 4.52 11.53 7.55
N LEU A 315 4.86 10.85 6.46
CA LEU A 315 4.96 11.45 5.13
C LEU A 315 3.61 11.87 4.56
N ASP A 316 2.56 11.06 4.74
CA ASP A 316 1.17 11.46 4.38
C ASP A 316 0.75 12.75 5.10
N VAL A 317 1.18 12.91 6.36
CA VAL A 317 0.90 14.12 7.16
C VAL A 317 1.68 15.31 6.64
N VAL A 318 2.96 15.15 6.31
CA VAL A 318 3.80 16.26 5.83
C VAL A 318 3.68 16.53 4.34
N GLU A 319 2.86 15.73 3.63
CA GLU A 319 2.61 15.80 2.19
C GLU A 319 3.90 15.60 1.38
N MET A 320 4.70 14.61 1.77
CA MET A 320 5.93 14.20 1.10
C MET A 320 5.81 12.76 0.61
N THR A 321 6.58 12.40 -0.41
CA THR A 321 6.75 11.02 -0.88
C THR A 321 7.99 10.38 -0.27
N ILE A 322 8.20 9.08 -0.51
CA ILE A 322 9.44 8.41 -0.09
C ILE A 322 10.64 8.94 -0.87
N GLN A 323 10.44 9.37 -2.13
CA GLN A 323 11.47 9.96 -2.98
C GLN A 323 12.01 11.26 -2.39
N ASP A 324 11.13 12.11 -1.83
CA ASP A 324 11.51 13.37 -1.19
C ASP A 324 12.47 13.22 0.00
N ILE A 325 12.54 12.02 0.58
CA ILE A 325 13.41 11.69 1.72
C ILE A 325 14.41 10.57 1.42
N GLN A 326 14.50 10.07 0.19
CA GLN A 326 15.33 8.91 -0.13
C GLN A 326 16.79 9.10 0.30
N GLU A 327 17.37 10.26 0.01
CA GLU A 327 18.76 10.61 0.38
C GLU A 327 18.99 10.69 1.90
N LYS A 328 17.91 10.80 2.68
CA LYS A 328 17.93 10.81 4.14
C LYS A 328 17.84 9.41 4.73
N ILE A 329 17.53 8.40 3.93
CA ILE A 329 17.47 6.99 4.34
C ILE A 329 18.82 6.33 4.05
N ASP A 330 19.53 5.96 5.11
CA ASP A 330 20.81 5.24 5.03
C ASP A 330 20.59 3.77 4.64
N CYS A 331 19.62 3.12 5.30
CA CYS A 331 19.30 1.72 5.01
C CYS A 331 17.87 1.31 5.39
N VAL A 332 17.39 0.24 4.74
CA VAL A 332 16.14 -0.45 5.09
C VAL A 332 16.44 -1.87 5.55
N GLY A 333 15.86 -2.31 6.68
CA GLY A 333 15.99 -3.68 7.19
C GLY A 333 16.35 -3.72 8.67
N ARG A 334 17.12 -4.71 9.12
CA ARG A 334 17.62 -4.76 10.51
C ARG A 334 19.11 -4.45 10.50
N SER A 335 19.51 -3.37 11.17
CA SER A 335 20.91 -3.13 11.51
C SER A 335 21.17 -3.72 12.90
N TYR A 336 21.70 -4.94 12.97
CA TYR A 336 22.24 -5.50 14.21
C TYR A 336 23.75 -5.69 14.07
N GLY A 337 24.53 -4.70 14.53
CA GLY A 337 26.00 -4.75 14.48
C GLY A 337 26.56 -4.79 13.05
N ASN A 338 27.84 -5.09 12.91
CA ASN A 338 28.57 -5.20 11.63
C ASN A 338 28.13 -6.40 10.76
N GLN A 339 26.86 -6.83 10.81
CA GLN A 339 26.38 -7.97 10.04
C GLN A 339 25.42 -7.53 8.93
N ALA A 340 25.68 -8.08 7.75
CA ALA A 340 24.83 -8.10 6.56
C ALA A 340 23.37 -8.36 6.93
N GLY A 341 22.47 -7.53 6.40
CA GLY A 341 21.04 -7.67 6.72
C GLY A 341 20.12 -6.56 6.23
N SER A 342 20.67 -5.59 5.51
CA SER A 342 19.96 -4.39 5.06
C SER A 342 20.16 -4.15 3.57
N ILE A 343 19.31 -3.30 3.01
CA ILE A 343 19.52 -2.63 1.73
C ILE A 343 20.06 -1.25 2.08
N ARG A 344 21.35 -1.00 1.80
CA ARG A 344 21.98 0.33 1.97
C ARG A 344 21.67 1.20 0.76
N ASN A 345 21.65 2.53 0.93
CA ASN A 345 21.36 3.48 -0.14
C ASN A 345 20.15 3.04 -0.99
N PRO A 346 19.00 2.75 -0.34
CA PRO A 346 17.85 2.16 -1.01
C PRO A 346 17.33 3.08 -2.11
N ARG A 347 16.85 2.47 -3.20
CA ARG A 347 16.27 3.17 -4.34
C ARG A 347 14.76 2.94 -4.38
N PHE A 348 14.03 4.02 -4.60
CA PHE A 348 12.58 4.05 -4.66
C PHE A 348 12.14 4.78 -5.93
N PRO A 349 12.22 4.18 -7.12
CA PRO A 349 11.63 4.80 -8.31
C PRO A 349 10.15 5.09 -8.09
N ASP A 350 9.64 6.17 -8.69
CA ASP A 350 8.25 6.62 -8.60
C ASP A 350 7.40 6.18 -9.80
N ASP A 351 8.04 5.79 -10.91
CA ASP A 351 7.35 5.26 -12.08
C ASP A 351 6.86 3.82 -11.84
N GLN A 352 5.54 3.62 -11.93
CA GLN A 352 4.92 2.32 -11.63
C GLN A 352 5.31 1.22 -12.63
N HIS A 353 5.68 1.59 -13.85
CA HIS A 353 6.18 0.64 -14.83
C HIS A 353 7.60 0.20 -14.46
N GLU A 354 8.50 1.11 -14.11
CA GLU A 354 9.84 0.82 -13.61
C GLU A 354 9.80 -0.07 -12.36
N ILE A 355 8.96 0.26 -11.37
CA ILE A 355 8.74 -0.58 -10.18
C ILE A 355 8.33 -2.00 -10.60
N SER A 356 7.36 -2.12 -11.52
CA SER A 356 6.88 -3.42 -12.00
C SER A 356 7.99 -4.23 -12.69
N MET A 357 8.84 -3.58 -13.49
CA MET A 357 9.98 -4.22 -14.17
C MET A 357 11.00 -4.77 -13.16
N ILE A 358 11.39 -3.97 -12.16
CA ILE A 358 12.30 -4.42 -11.11
C ILE A 358 11.73 -5.65 -10.40
N LEU A 359 10.46 -5.57 -9.97
CA LEU A 359 9.85 -6.64 -9.18
C LEU A 359 9.60 -7.91 -9.99
N VAL A 360 9.26 -7.79 -11.28
CA VAL A 360 9.01 -8.95 -12.14
C VAL A 360 10.31 -9.69 -12.46
N ARG A 361 11.45 -8.98 -12.60
CA ARG A 361 12.76 -9.63 -12.75
C ARG A 361 13.08 -10.55 -11.59
N LEU A 362 12.93 -10.00 -10.38
CA LEU A 362 13.20 -10.74 -9.15
C LEU A 362 12.26 -11.93 -8.97
N LEU A 363 10.98 -11.79 -9.37
CA LEU A 363 10.01 -12.88 -9.29
C LEU A 363 10.17 -13.91 -10.40
N GLY A 364 10.56 -13.55 -11.62
CA GLY A 364 10.81 -14.50 -12.71
C GLY A 364 11.91 -15.49 -12.34
N ALA A 365 13.04 -14.99 -11.85
CA ALA A 365 14.12 -15.84 -11.35
C ALA A 365 13.77 -16.48 -9.98
N GLY A 366 13.12 -15.74 -9.08
CA GLY A 366 12.75 -16.23 -7.76
C GLY A 366 11.73 -17.38 -7.77
N MET A 367 10.70 -17.28 -8.62
CA MET A 367 9.68 -18.32 -8.78
C MET A 367 10.21 -19.55 -9.51
N SER A 368 11.36 -19.43 -10.18
CA SER A 368 12.06 -20.52 -10.86
C SER A 368 13.07 -21.22 -9.94
N ASP A 369 14.29 -20.71 -9.78
CA ASP A 369 15.35 -21.34 -8.96
C ASP A 369 15.57 -20.69 -7.58
N GLY A 370 14.85 -19.61 -7.27
CA GLY A 370 14.84 -19.02 -5.93
C GLY A 370 13.93 -19.73 -4.92
N HIS A 371 14.19 -19.55 -3.63
CA HIS A 371 13.24 -19.90 -2.57
C HIS A 371 13.37 -18.98 -1.35
N ILE A 372 12.25 -18.80 -0.63
CA ILE A 372 12.25 -18.09 0.64
C ILE A 372 12.28 -19.11 1.78
N GLU A 373 13.30 -19.03 2.63
CA GLU A 373 13.43 -19.97 3.75
C GLU A 373 12.30 -19.79 4.79
N SER A 374 11.67 -20.90 5.19
CA SER A 374 10.51 -20.87 6.07
C SER A 374 10.79 -20.25 7.45
N ARG A 375 11.98 -20.49 8.02
CA ARG A 375 12.37 -20.07 9.38
C ARG A 375 12.88 -18.63 9.42
N ASN A 376 13.81 -18.31 8.52
CA ASN A 376 14.58 -17.07 8.59
C ASN A 376 13.99 -16.00 7.67
N LYS A 377 13.13 -16.40 6.71
CA LYS A 377 12.59 -15.55 5.65
C LYS A 377 13.67 -14.91 4.78
N GLY A 378 14.89 -15.46 4.76
CA GLY A 378 15.92 -15.08 3.80
C GLY A 378 15.55 -15.64 2.43
N PHE A 379 15.74 -14.85 1.39
CA PHE A 379 15.64 -15.31 0.02
C PHE A 379 16.97 -15.95 -0.39
N VAL A 380 16.91 -17.13 -0.99
CA VAL A 380 18.08 -17.89 -1.41
C VAL A 380 17.91 -18.16 -2.90
N TYR A 381 18.93 -17.80 -3.66
CA TYR A 381 19.08 -18.10 -5.07
C TYR A 381 20.27 -19.06 -5.22
N THR A 382 20.17 -20.02 -6.12
CA THR A 382 21.21 -21.04 -6.32
C THR A 382 21.40 -21.26 -7.81
N GLU A 383 22.61 -21.05 -8.30
CA GLU A 383 22.92 -21.08 -9.72
C GLU A 383 24.27 -21.77 -9.95
N SER A 384 24.37 -22.52 -11.03
CA SER A 384 25.58 -23.18 -11.52
C SER A 384 26.49 -22.28 -12.35
N ASN A 385 25.91 -21.30 -13.05
CA ASN A 385 26.60 -20.37 -13.95
C ASN A 385 26.93 -19.03 -13.24
N GLU A 386 28.21 -18.66 -13.20
CA GLU A 386 28.68 -17.45 -12.52
C GLU A 386 28.14 -16.17 -13.16
N ASP A 387 28.04 -16.09 -14.48
CA ASP A 387 27.55 -14.90 -15.19
C ASP A 387 26.08 -14.63 -14.88
N ARG A 388 25.23 -15.68 -14.84
CA ARG A 388 23.82 -15.56 -14.44
C ARG A 388 23.67 -15.12 -12.98
N ALA A 389 24.52 -15.65 -12.10
CA ALA A 389 24.58 -15.22 -10.72
C ALA A 389 24.93 -13.71 -10.61
N GLU A 390 25.83 -13.19 -11.44
CA GLU A 390 26.13 -11.75 -11.51
C GLU A 390 24.98 -10.92 -12.06
N ILE A 391 24.30 -11.38 -13.12
CA ILE A 391 23.10 -10.72 -13.68
C ILE A 391 22.01 -10.59 -12.59
N PHE A 392 21.72 -11.69 -11.88
CA PHE A 392 20.73 -11.66 -10.81
C PHE A 392 21.12 -10.73 -9.65
N LYS A 393 22.42 -10.66 -9.30
CA LYS A 393 22.93 -9.68 -8.33
C LYS A 393 22.75 -8.24 -8.82
N ALA A 394 22.93 -7.98 -10.12
CA ALA A 394 22.69 -6.67 -10.70
C ALA A 394 21.20 -6.27 -10.59
N HIS A 395 20.27 -7.19 -10.88
CA HIS A 395 18.83 -6.96 -10.69
C HIS A 395 18.48 -6.65 -9.23
N MET A 396 19.08 -7.36 -8.28
CA MET A 396 18.91 -7.06 -6.86
C MET A 396 19.42 -5.67 -6.48
N ASN A 397 20.50 -5.20 -7.11
CA ASN A 397 21.07 -3.88 -6.86
C ASN A 397 20.22 -2.72 -7.40
N GLU A 398 19.19 -3.00 -8.20
CA GLU A 398 18.18 -2.00 -8.58
C GLU A 398 17.40 -1.49 -7.36
N LEU A 399 17.31 -2.29 -6.28
CA LEU A 399 16.70 -1.89 -5.00
C LEU A 399 17.61 -1.00 -4.13
N GLY A 400 18.89 -0.89 -4.47
CA GLY A 400 19.95 -0.29 -3.65
C GLY A 400 21.12 -1.24 -3.44
N GLU A 401 22.02 -0.94 -2.52
CA GLU A 401 23.14 -1.83 -2.18
C GLU A 401 22.67 -2.97 -1.27
N VAL A 402 22.36 -4.12 -1.85
CA VAL A 402 21.85 -5.28 -1.10
C VAL A 402 23.01 -6.12 -0.57
N ASP A 403 23.11 -6.27 0.75
CA ASP A 403 24.08 -7.21 1.33
C ASP A 403 23.68 -8.66 1.02
N TYR A 404 24.62 -9.55 0.70
CA TYR A 404 24.33 -10.98 0.54
C TYR A 404 25.51 -11.85 1.01
N ASP A 405 25.19 -13.08 1.41
CA ASP A 405 26.19 -14.11 1.69
C ASP A 405 26.30 -15.05 0.48
N GLU A 406 27.48 -15.15 -0.11
CA GLU A 406 27.76 -16.06 -1.21
C GLU A 406 28.59 -17.26 -0.74
N LYS A 407 28.21 -18.46 -1.17
CA LYS A 407 28.94 -19.70 -0.86
C LYS A 407 28.94 -20.63 -2.06
N GLN A 408 30.13 -21.05 -2.47
CA GLN A 408 30.28 -22.16 -3.41
C GLN A 408 30.04 -23.49 -2.68
N LEU A 409 29.10 -24.27 -3.20
CA LEU A 409 28.76 -25.59 -2.69
C LEU A 409 29.70 -26.65 -3.28
N THR A 410 29.79 -27.81 -2.61
CA THR A 410 30.68 -28.91 -3.03
C THR A 410 30.33 -29.51 -4.38
N ASN A 411 29.12 -29.28 -4.89
CA ASN A 411 28.64 -29.70 -6.21
C ASN A 411 28.90 -28.65 -7.31
N GLY A 412 29.62 -27.57 -7.01
CA GLY A 412 29.93 -26.50 -7.96
C GLY A 412 28.90 -25.38 -8.02
N MET A 413 27.73 -25.53 -7.41
CA MET A 413 26.68 -24.50 -7.39
C MET A 413 27.10 -23.30 -6.52
N ILE A 414 26.78 -22.10 -6.98
CA ILE A 414 26.88 -20.86 -6.23
C ILE A 414 25.55 -20.67 -5.50
N ARG A 415 25.61 -20.59 -4.17
CA ARG A 415 24.44 -20.26 -3.34
C ARG A 415 24.57 -18.82 -2.87
N ILE A 416 23.62 -17.98 -3.27
CA ILE A 416 23.51 -16.58 -2.86
C ILE A 416 22.34 -16.45 -1.88
N ARG A 417 22.62 -15.95 -0.67
CA ARG A 417 21.62 -15.71 0.36
C ARG A 417 21.46 -14.22 0.59
N PHE A 418 20.27 -13.73 0.28
CA PHE A 418 19.88 -12.33 0.46
C PHE A 418 19.26 -12.09 1.84
N PRO A 419 19.17 -10.81 2.27
CA PRO A 419 18.69 -10.44 3.58
C PRO A 419 17.22 -10.80 3.75
N THR A 420 16.82 -10.94 5.01
CA THR A 420 15.43 -11.32 5.35
C THR A 420 14.39 -10.28 4.91
N ILE A 421 14.80 -9.02 4.68
CA ILE A 421 13.93 -7.98 4.13
C ILE A 421 13.52 -8.31 2.69
N VAL A 422 14.44 -8.78 1.86
CA VAL A 422 14.17 -9.20 0.46
C VAL A 422 13.18 -10.36 0.44
N GLY A 423 13.41 -11.39 1.25
CA GLY A 423 12.48 -12.52 1.32
C GLY A 423 11.10 -12.15 1.89
N ARG A 424 11.01 -11.21 2.84
CA ARG A 424 9.71 -10.67 3.29
C ARG A 424 9.00 -9.84 2.22
N MET A 425 9.75 -9.04 1.46
CA MET A 425 9.22 -8.27 0.33
C MET A 425 8.65 -9.21 -0.75
N LEU A 426 9.43 -10.19 -1.20
CA LEU A 426 8.98 -11.17 -2.20
C LEU A 426 7.79 -12.01 -1.69
N ALA A 427 7.77 -12.36 -0.40
CA ALA A 427 6.61 -13.04 0.20
C ALA A 427 5.34 -12.17 0.18
N ARG A 428 5.45 -10.86 0.43
CA ARG A 428 4.31 -9.92 0.33
C ARG A 428 3.83 -9.78 -1.11
N LEU A 429 4.74 -9.88 -2.08
CA LEU A 429 4.42 -9.89 -3.50
C LEU A 429 3.76 -11.20 -3.96
N GLY A 430 3.71 -12.23 -3.12
CA GLY A 430 3.03 -13.49 -3.42
C GLY A 430 3.96 -14.68 -3.66
N MET A 431 5.28 -14.51 -3.53
CA MET A 431 6.20 -15.65 -3.58
C MET A 431 5.98 -16.56 -2.36
N PRO A 432 5.75 -17.88 -2.55
CA PRO A 432 5.48 -18.79 -1.45
C PRO A 432 6.71 -18.99 -0.54
N LEU A 433 6.41 -19.27 0.73
CA LEU A 433 7.42 -19.58 1.73
C LEU A 433 7.77 -21.08 1.72
N GLY A 434 9.05 -21.40 1.48
CA GLY A 434 9.55 -22.76 1.52
C GLY A 434 9.37 -23.52 0.20
N ASP A 435 8.68 -24.66 0.24
CA ASP A 435 8.62 -25.60 -0.88
C ASP A 435 7.49 -25.23 -1.86
N LYS A 436 7.87 -24.65 -3.01
CA LYS A 436 6.94 -24.17 -4.04
C LYS A 436 6.02 -25.27 -4.56
N ALA A 437 6.55 -26.47 -4.75
CA ALA A 437 5.82 -27.62 -5.26
C ALA A 437 4.78 -28.19 -4.28
N LEU A 438 4.91 -27.89 -2.97
CA LEU A 438 3.87 -28.18 -1.98
C LEU A 438 2.79 -27.09 -1.98
N SER A 439 3.19 -25.82 -2.09
CA SER A 439 2.26 -24.70 -2.06
C SER A 439 1.37 -24.60 -3.31
N CYS A 440 1.87 -25.07 -4.46
CA CYS A 440 1.22 -24.95 -5.77
C CYS A 440 0.62 -23.55 -6.01
N THR A 441 1.38 -22.51 -5.63
CA THR A 441 0.95 -21.12 -5.79
C THR A 441 1.12 -20.67 -7.25
N GLY A 442 0.16 -19.90 -7.74
CA GLY A 442 0.23 -19.26 -9.05
C GLY A 442 1.01 -17.94 -9.02
N LEU A 443 0.97 -17.22 -10.13
CA LEU A 443 1.54 -15.89 -10.24
C LEU A 443 0.72 -14.85 -9.45
N PRO A 444 1.41 -13.87 -8.84
CA PRO A 444 0.78 -12.69 -8.26
C PRO A 444 -0.12 -11.97 -9.26
N ARG A 445 -1.23 -11.40 -8.76
CA ARG A 445 -2.22 -10.71 -9.59
C ARG A 445 -1.60 -9.61 -10.46
N PHE A 446 -0.67 -8.82 -9.92
CA PHE A 446 -0.07 -7.71 -10.68
C PHE A 446 0.76 -8.20 -11.89
N ILE A 447 1.32 -9.41 -11.85
CA ILE A 447 2.01 -10.02 -13.01
C ILE A 447 0.95 -10.54 -14.01
N LYS A 448 -0.12 -11.17 -13.51
CA LYS A 448 -1.21 -11.67 -14.37
C LYS A 448 -1.90 -10.56 -15.14
N GLU A 449 -2.01 -9.38 -14.55
CA GLU A 449 -2.64 -8.18 -15.13
C GLU A 449 -1.59 -7.20 -15.70
N ALA A 450 -0.33 -7.63 -15.83
CA ALA A 450 0.76 -6.77 -16.23
C ALA A 450 0.65 -6.26 -17.68
N SER A 451 1.33 -5.16 -17.95
CA SER A 451 1.50 -4.65 -19.32
C SER A 451 2.40 -5.57 -20.14
N PHE A 452 2.28 -5.46 -21.47
CA PHE A 452 3.06 -6.27 -22.42
C PHE A 452 4.57 -6.31 -22.12
N PRO A 453 5.27 -5.18 -21.88
CA PRO A 453 6.72 -5.22 -21.62
C PRO A 453 7.08 -5.90 -20.29
N VAL A 454 6.23 -5.80 -19.27
CA VAL A 454 6.44 -6.47 -17.97
C VAL A 454 6.26 -7.98 -18.11
N ILE A 455 5.32 -8.44 -18.94
CA ILE A 455 5.17 -9.86 -19.26
C ILE A 455 6.41 -10.35 -20.01
N CYS A 456 6.92 -9.57 -20.98
CA CYS A 456 8.14 -9.92 -21.69
C CYS A 456 9.31 -10.12 -20.72
N GLU A 457 9.54 -9.15 -19.83
CA GLU A 457 10.60 -9.20 -18.82
C GLU A 457 10.48 -10.42 -17.88
N TYR A 458 9.26 -10.78 -17.44
CA TYR A 458 9.04 -12.02 -16.67
C TYR A 458 9.64 -13.24 -17.37
N PHE A 459 9.32 -13.40 -18.66
CA PHE A 459 9.77 -14.55 -19.45
C PHE A 459 11.26 -14.51 -19.75
N GLN A 460 11.85 -13.33 -19.98
CA GLN A 460 13.31 -13.21 -20.16
C GLN A 460 14.06 -13.85 -18.99
N GLN A 461 13.63 -13.59 -17.75
CA GLN A 461 14.23 -14.17 -16.56
C GLN A 461 13.81 -15.64 -16.34
N MET A 462 12.54 -16.00 -16.58
CA MET A 462 12.09 -17.39 -16.42
C MET A 462 12.79 -18.34 -17.39
N TRP A 463 13.09 -17.90 -18.62
CA TRP A 463 13.82 -18.70 -19.60
C TRP A 463 15.26 -18.99 -19.20
N VAL A 464 15.88 -18.09 -18.44
CA VAL A 464 17.25 -18.24 -17.94
C VAL A 464 17.35 -19.34 -16.91
N GLU A 465 16.35 -19.46 -16.04
CA GLU A 465 16.32 -20.46 -14.98
C GLU A 465 15.74 -21.79 -15.49
N ASP A 466 14.41 -21.92 -15.49
CA ASP A 466 13.70 -23.17 -15.76
C ASP A 466 13.42 -23.43 -17.25
N GLY A 467 13.59 -22.40 -18.09
CA GLY A 467 13.44 -22.54 -19.52
C GLY A 467 14.56 -23.35 -20.17
N ASN A 468 14.19 -24.15 -21.15
CA ASN A 468 15.12 -24.80 -22.06
C ASN A 468 14.72 -24.51 -23.50
N PHE A 469 15.66 -23.97 -24.26
CA PHE A 469 15.53 -23.86 -25.71
C PHE A 469 16.19 -25.08 -26.36
N SER A 470 15.46 -25.76 -27.24
CA SER A 470 15.99 -26.95 -27.92
C SER A 470 15.62 -26.93 -29.39
N VAL A 471 16.58 -27.28 -30.24
CA VAL A 471 16.39 -27.49 -31.68
C VAL A 471 16.48 -28.99 -31.96
N VAL A 472 15.40 -29.58 -32.43
CA VAL A 472 15.38 -30.98 -32.87
C VAL A 472 16.09 -31.06 -34.22
N SER A 473 17.18 -31.84 -34.26
CA SER A 473 18.09 -31.97 -35.40
C SER A 473 17.40 -32.43 -36.69
N GLU A 474 16.37 -33.27 -36.57
CA GLU A 474 15.51 -33.62 -37.70
C GLU A 474 14.45 -32.54 -37.93
N GLY A 475 14.70 -31.68 -38.93
CA GLY A 475 13.74 -30.68 -39.42
C GLY A 475 13.84 -29.29 -38.80
N CYS A 476 14.94 -28.98 -38.08
CA CYS A 476 15.23 -27.65 -37.52
C CYS A 476 14.09 -27.09 -36.65
N ARG A 477 13.33 -27.98 -36.00
CA ARG A 477 12.19 -27.58 -35.16
C ARG A 477 12.68 -27.14 -33.80
N ALA A 478 12.56 -25.85 -33.50
CA ALA A 478 12.85 -25.34 -32.17
C ALA A 478 11.63 -25.35 -31.27
N ARG A 479 11.86 -25.29 -29.96
CA ARG A 479 10.83 -25.02 -28.96
C ARG A 479 11.46 -24.47 -27.69
N PHE A 480 10.72 -23.57 -27.03
CA PHE A 480 10.90 -23.33 -25.60
C PHE A 480 10.10 -24.38 -24.84
N GLN A 481 10.68 -24.92 -23.78
CA GLN A 481 10.03 -25.83 -22.85
C GLN A 481 10.45 -25.50 -21.43
N TRP A 482 9.58 -25.70 -20.45
CA TRP A 482 9.89 -25.49 -19.03
C TRP A 482 9.06 -26.44 -18.16
N ASP A 483 9.56 -26.73 -16.96
CA ASP A 483 9.01 -27.75 -16.08
C ASP A 483 8.50 -27.15 -14.76
N ARG A 484 7.45 -27.77 -14.19
CA ARG A 484 6.96 -27.46 -12.83
C ARG A 484 6.58 -28.74 -12.10
N GLY A 485 6.94 -28.84 -10.83
CA GLY A 485 6.58 -29.96 -9.97
C GLY A 485 5.35 -29.70 -9.10
N VAL A 486 4.50 -30.71 -8.92
CA VAL A 486 3.40 -30.70 -7.94
C VAL A 486 3.58 -31.88 -6.99
N THR A 487 3.49 -31.62 -5.69
CA THR A 487 3.63 -32.65 -4.66
C THR A 487 2.27 -33.09 -4.16
N PHE A 488 1.98 -34.40 -4.21
CA PHE A 488 0.71 -34.97 -3.73
C PHE A 488 0.83 -35.56 -2.32
N ARG A 489 2.06 -35.86 -1.88
CA ARG A 489 2.35 -36.39 -0.55
C ARG A 489 3.79 -36.07 -0.16
N ASP A 490 4.01 -35.60 1.05
CA ASP A 490 5.35 -35.46 1.66
C ASP A 490 5.22 -35.51 3.19
N PRO A 491 5.27 -36.71 3.80
CA PRO A 491 5.08 -36.88 5.24
C PRO A 491 6.12 -36.10 6.06
N SER A 492 7.34 -35.94 5.54
CA SER A 492 8.43 -35.22 6.22
C SER A 492 8.16 -33.72 6.36
N LYS A 493 7.31 -33.18 5.49
CA LYS A 493 6.99 -31.76 5.38
C LYS A 493 5.53 -31.42 5.73
N ALA A 494 4.65 -32.42 5.82
CA ALA A 494 3.22 -32.27 6.10
C ALA A 494 2.94 -31.35 7.30
N THR A 495 3.52 -31.64 8.47
CA THR A 495 3.33 -30.82 9.68
C THR A 495 3.95 -29.43 9.54
N LYS A 496 5.08 -29.31 8.83
CA LYS A 496 5.83 -28.04 8.72
C LYS A 496 5.08 -27.00 7.88
N TYR A 497 4.35 -27.45 6.85
CA TYR A 497 3.67 -26.59 5.88
C TYR A 497 2.15 -26.72 5.92
N ASP A 498 1.59 -27.40 6.93
CA ASP A 498 0.16 -27.70 7.04
C ASP A 498 -0.40 -28.35 5.75
N PHE A 499 0.40 -29.24 5.17
CA PHE A 499 0.11 -29.85 3.88
C PHE A 499 -0.68 -31.15 4.07
N GLN A 500 -1.90 -31.17 3.51
CA GLN A 500 -2.73 -32.36 3.47
C GLN A 500 -2.32 -33.26 2.30
N SER A 501 -1.95 -34.51 2.60
CA SER A 501 -1.62 -35.48 1.56
C SER A 501 -2.86 -35.86 0.76
N LEU A 502 -2.75 -35.77 -0.57
CA LEU A 502 -3.78 -36.16 -1.52
C LEU A 502 -3.58 -37.60 -2.03
N ALA A 503 -2.34 -38.12 -1.98
CA ALA A 503 -2.03 -39.47 -2.44
C ALA A 503 -2.07 -40.52 -1.30
N SER A 504 -2.67 -41.68 -1.59
CA SER A 504 -2.77 -42.83 -0.70
C SER A 504 -1.48 -43.68 -0.70
N ASP A 505 -1.38 -44.63 0.24
CA ASP A 505 -0.32 -45.64 0.25
C ASP A 505 -0.37 -46.56 -0.98
N ASP A 506 -1.56 -46.79 -1.53
CA ASP A 506 -1.75 -47.57 -2.74
C ASP A 506 -1.15 -46.90 -3.97
N HIS A 507 -1.24 -45.57 -4.08
CA HIS A 507 -0.57 -44.81 -5.14
C HIS A 507 0.96 -44.97 -5.04
N ILE A 508 1.51 -44.93 -3.82
CA ILE A 508 2.95 -45.12 -3.59
C ILE A 508 3.36 -46.55 -3.98
N ALA A 509 2.61 -47.55 -3.54
CA ALA A 509 2.89 -48.95 -3.84
C ALA A 509 2.89 -49.21 -5.35
N LEU A 510 1.97 -48.58 -6.08
CA LEU A 510 1.92 -48.64 -7.55
C LEU A 510 3.20 -48.07 -8.19
N VAL A 511 3.59 -46.84 -7.81
CA VAL A 511 4.79 -46.18 -8.37
C VAL A 511 6.07 -46.93 -8.01
N ARG A 512 6.18 -47.41 -6.76
CA ARG A 512 7.33 -48.22 -6.31
C ARG A 512 7.44 -49.55 -7.06
N ARG A 513 6.31 -50.19 -7.40
CA ARG A 513 6.28 -51.51 -8.06
C ARG A 513 6.58 -51.42 -9.56
N HIS A 514 6.06 -50.39 -10.24
CA HIS A 514 6.11 -50.30 -11.69
C HIS A 514 7.02 -49.18 -12.23
N GLY A 515 7.52 -48.31 -11.35
CA GLY A 515 8.45 -47.25 -11.72
C GLY A 515 9.88 -47.76 -11.86
N ASP A 516 10.64 -47.10 -12.72
CA ASP A 516 12.06 -47.35 -12.89
C ASP A 516 12.83 -46.81 -11.69
N LYS A 517 13.73 -47.64 -11.16
CA LYS A 517 14.50 -47.32 -9.96
C LYS A 517 15.79 -46.62 -10.31
N HIS A 518 16.01 -45.47 -9.69
CA HIS A 518 17.21 -44.67 -9.87
C HIS A 518 17.77 -44.21 -8.53
N GLN A 519 19.09 -44.03 -8.48
CA GLN A 519 19.76 -43.47 -7.31
C GLN A 519 19.97 -41.98 -7.51
N ASP A 520 19.14 -41.18 -6.85
CA ASP A 520 19.21 -39.73 -6.80
C ASP A 520 20.26 -39.30 -5.77
N LYS A 521 21.14 -38.37 -6.14
CA LYS A 521 22.23 -37.89 -5.27
C LYS A 521 21.72 -37.16 -4.02
N THR A 522 20.54 -36.57 -4.11
CA THR A 522 19.95 -35.69 -3.09
C THR A 522 18.93 -36.43 -2.23
N PHE A 523 18.14 -37.30 -2.84
CA PHE A 523 16.98 -37.92 -2.20
C PHE A 523 17.08 -39.45 -2.00
N GLY A 524 18.18 -40.07 -2.46
CA GLY A 524 18.41 -41.50 -2.31
C GLY A 524 17.72 -42.32 -3.41
N GLU A 525 17.17 -43.49 -3.06
CA GLU A 525 16.45 -44.32 -4.03
C GLU A 525 15.13 -43.64 -4.44
N THR A 526 14.91 -43.56 -5.75
CA THR A 526 13.74 -42.95 -6.38
C THR A 526 13.10 -43.95 -7.33
N SER A 527 11.77 -43.99 -7.34
CA SER A 527 10.98 -44.77 -8.32
C SER A 527 10.24 -43.80 -9.24
N THR A 528 10.50 -43.89 -10.54
CA THR A 528 9.98 -42.97 -11.56
C THR A 528 8.99 -43.69 -12.46
N LEU A 529 7.73 -43.27 -12.46
CA LEU A 529 6.68 -43.83 -13.32
C LEU A 529 6.32 -42.83 -14.41
N THR A 530 6.64 -43.14 -15.67
CA THR A 530 6.27 -42.29 -16.81
C THR A 530 4.76 -42.28 -17.04
N LEU A 531 4.24 -41.20 -17.61
CA LEU A 531 2.81 -41.12 -17.95
C LEU A 531 2.38 -42.22 -18.94
N GLY A 532 3.27 -42.56 -19.90
CA GLY A 532 3.04 -43.65 -20.85
C GLY A 532 2.79 -44.97 -20.12
N LYS A 533 3.63 -45.30 -19.12
CA LYS A 533 3.47 -46.51 -18.33
C LYS A 533 2.22 -46.48 -17.46
N LEU A 534 1.90 -45.33 -16.85
CA LEU A 534 0.67 -45.16 -16.08
C LEU A 534 -0.59 -45.39 -16.94
N ASN A 535 -0.58 -44.92 -18.19
CA ASN A 535 -1.67 -45.16 -19.14
C ASN A 535 -1.82 -46.64 -19.52
N GLU A 536 -0.72 -47.37 -19.69
CA GLU A 536 -0.77 -48.83 -19.88
C GLU A 536 -1.41 -49.53 -18.68
N LEU A 537 -1.03 -49.14 -17.47
CA LEU A 537 -1.58 -49.70 -16.22
C LEU A 537 -3.08 -49.44 -16.06
N CYS A 538 -3.59 -48.32 -16.57
CA CYS A 538 -5.03 -48.04 -16.60
C CYS A 538 -5.84 -49.02 -17.47
N GLY A 539 -5.18 -49.78 -18.35
CA GLY A 539 -5.79 -50.73 -19.28
C GLY A 539 -5.54 -52.21 -18.97
N THR A 540 -4.90 -52.54 -17.84
CA THR A 540 -4.60 -53.93 -17.48
C THR A 540 -5.85 -54.67 -16.96
N LYS A 541 -5.76 -56.00 -16.85
CA LYS A 541 -6.88 -56.84 -16.36
C LYS A 541 -6.97 -56.90 -14.83
N GLU A 542 -5.92 -56.49 -14.11
CA GLU A 542 -5.90 -56.50 -12.65
C GLU A 542 -6.76 -55.38 -12.08
N THR A 543 -7.85 -55.72 -11.40
CA THR A 543 -8.87 -54.74 -10.99
C THR A 543 -8.31 -53.71 -9.99
N ASN A 544 -7.53 -54.15 -9.00
CA ASN A 544 -7.01 -53.23 -7.98
C ASN A 544 -5.89 -52.32 -8.53
N GLU A 545 -4.93 -52.87 -9.29
CA GLU A 545 -3.87 -52.07 -9.90
C GLU A 545 -4.46 -51.07 -10.92
N THR A 546 -5.42 -51.51 -11.72
CA THR A 546 -6.13 -50.63 -12.67
C THR A 546 -6.88 -49.52 -11.96
N MET A 547 -7.57 -49.82 -10.85
CA MET A 547 -8.28 -48.81 -10.05
C MET A 547 -7.30 -47.80 -9.46
N ASN A 548 -6.18 -48.25 -8.90
CA ASN A 548 -5.15 -47.38 -8.33
C ASN A 548 -4.46 -46.53 -9.40
N ALA A 549 -4.19 -47.08 -10.59
CA ALA A 549 -3.63 -46.34 -11.71
C ALA A 549 -4.58 -45.26 -12.21
N LYS A 550 -5.88 -45.58 -12.36
CA LYS A 550 -6.90 -44.59 -12.74
C LYS A 550 -7.05 -43.50 -11.69
N SER A 551 -7.10 -43.87 -10.41
CA SER A 551 -7.16 -42.93 -9.29
C SER A 551 -5.95 -42.00 -9.24
N LEU A 552 -4.73 -42.54 -9.42
CA LEU A 552 -3.51 -41.73 -9.47
C LEU A 552 -3.50 -40.80 -10.69
N LYS A 553 -3.92 -41.29 -11.85
CA LYS A 553 -4.01 -40.48 -13.07
C LYS A 553 -5.00 -39.33 -12.90
N GLU A 554 -6.19 -39.61 -12.40
CA GLU A 554 -7.22 -38.60 -12.12
C GLU A 554 -6.73 -37.59 -11.08
N LEU A 555 -6.04 -38.03 -10.02
CA LEU A 555 -5.41 -37.15 -9.04
C LEU A 555 -4.42 -36.19 -9.71
N ILE A 556 -3.56 -36.69 -10.60
CA ILE A 556 -2.59 -35.85 -11.31
C ILE A 556 -3.32 -34.85 -12.22
N GLU A 557 -4.20 -35.32 -13.10
CA GLU A 557 -4.92 -34.48 -14.07
C GLU A 557 -5.75 -33.38 -13.42
N ASN A 558 -6.32 -33.63 -12.24
CA ASN A 558 -7.10 -32.65 -11.49
C ASN A 558 -6.25 -31.64 -10.69
N ASN A 559 -4.92 -31.78 -10.65
CA ASN A 559 -4.02 -30.94 -9.87
C ASN A 559 -2.79 -30.48 -10.68
N PRO A 560 -2.99 -29.72 -11.78
CA PRO A 560 -1.89 -29.12 -12.51
C PRO A 560 -1.19 -28.02 -11.69
N PRO A 561 0.08 -27.67 -11.99
CA PRO A 561 0.78 -26.59 -11.31
C PRO A 561 0.18 -25.23 -11.70
N ASN A 562 -0.42 -24.52 -10.74
CA ASN A 562 -1.03 -23.21 -10.98
C ASN A 562 -0.08 -22.19 -11.61
N LEU A 563 1.20 -22.20 -11.21
CA LEU A 563 2.25 -21.37 -11.82
C LEU A 563 2.37 -21.61 -13.33
N MET A 564 2.36 -22.88 -13.77
CA MET A 564 2.42 -23.23 -15.19
C MET A 564 1.17 -22.76 -15.95
N GLU A 565 -0.01 -22.83 -15.33
CA GLU A 565 -1.24 -22.33 -15.95
C GLU A 565 -1.16 -20.83 -16.20
N ASP A 566 -0.76 -20.08 -15.16
CA ASP A 566 -0.65 -18.62 -15.25
C ASP A 566 0.43 -18.24 -16.29
N GLU A 567 1.55 -18.97 -16.37
CA GLU A 567 2.58 -18.77 -17.41
C GLU A 567 2.05 -19.04 -18.83
N ILE A 568 1.27 -20.09 -19.04
CA ILE A 568 0.66 -20.38 -20.34
C ILE A 568 -0.34 -19.27 -20.72
N GLU A 569 -1.14 -18.78 -19.76
CA GLU A 569 -2.05 -17.66 -19.99
C GLU A 569 -1.28 -16.38 -20.35
N LEU A 570 -0.17 -16.10 -19.66
CA LEU A 570 0.67 -14.93 -19.97
C LEU A 570 1.30 -15.02 -21.35
N LEU A 571 1.82 -16.18 -21.77
CA LEU A 571 2.31 -16.37 -23.14
C LEU A 571 1.21 -16.16 -24.19
N ALA A 572 0.00 -16.61 -23.90
CA ALA A 572 -1.13 -16.39 -24.80
C ALA A 572 -1.41 -14.89 -25.00
N LYS A 573 -1.19 -14.04 -23.98
CA LYS A 573 -1.27 -12.56 -24.10
C LYS A 573 -0.18 -11.97 -25.00
N LEU A 574 0.95 -12.67 -25.14
CA LEU A 574 1.99 -12.34 -26.11
C LEU A 574 1.73 -12.94 -27.51
N GLY A 575 0.59 -13.62 -27.72
CA GLY A 575 0.29 -14.32 -28.97
C GLY A 575 1.04 -15.65 -29.15
N VAL A 576 1.61 -16.20 -28.07
CA VAL A 576 2.39 -17.45 -28.10
C VAL A 576 1.54 -18.59 -27.54
N SER A 577 1.22 -19.58 -28.37
CA SER A 577 0.49 -20.77 -27.93
C SER A 577 1.43 -21.80 -27.29
N ALA A 578 1.06 -22.28 -26.10
CA ALA A 578 1.78 -23.34 -25.39
C ALA A 578 0.84 -24.50 -25.00
N LYS A 579 1.40 -25.69 -24.85
CA LYS A 579 0.69 -26.87 -24.33
C LYS A 579 1.48 -27.49 -23.18
N LYS A 580 0.76 -28.03 -22.21
CA LYS A 580 1.30 -28.75 -21.05
C LYS A 580 1.00 -30.25 -21.11
N TYR A 581 1.82 -31.05 -20.45
CA TYR A 581 1.58 -32.46 -20.22
C TYR A 581 2.38 -32.97 -19.02
N VAL A 582 1.97 -34.11 -18.45
CA VAL A 582 2.71 -34.78 -17.38
C VAL A 582 3.85 -35.58 -17.99
N VAL A 583 5.06 -35.38 -17.47
CA VAL A 583 6.24 -36.15 -17.88
C VAL A 583 6.30 -37.47 -17.11
N GLU A 584 6.33 -37.36 -15.79
CA GLU A 584 6.59 -38.49 -14.90
C GLU A 584 6.06 -38.24 -13.48
N VAL A 585 5.95 -39.34 -12.72
CA VAL A 585 5.58 -39.37 -11.32
C VAL A 585 6.73 -39.97 -10.53
N ASN A 586 7.26 -39.20 -9.59
CA ASN A 586 8.44 -39.56 -8.80
C ASN A 586 8.05 -39.87 -7.36
N PHE A 587 8.48 -41.04 -6.88
CA PHE A 587 8.41 -41.41 -5.48
C PHE A 587 9.82 -41.49 -4.88
N TYR A 588 10.03 -40.74 -3.80
CA TYR A 588 11.31 -40.63 -3.09
C TYR A 588 11.28 -41.44 -1.80
N GLU A 589 12.01 -42.55 -1.74
CA GLU A 589 11.97 -43.49 -0.61
C GLU A 589 12.40 -42.84 0.72
N GLY A 590 13.42 -41.98 0.68
CA GLY A 590 13.98 -41.36 1.88
C GLY A 590 13.05 -40.37 2.59
N THR A 591 12.14 -39.72 1.85
CA THR A 591 11.22 -38.71 2.40
C THR A 591 9.77 -39.16 2.40
N GLY A 592 9.43 -40.21 1.65
CA GLY A 592 8.06 -40.61 1.36
C GLY A 592 7.34 -39.64 0.42
N ARG A 593 8.08 -38.77 -0.28
CA ARG A 593 7.50 -37.77 -1.18
C ARG A 593 6.99 -38.42 -2.47
N LEU A 594 5.77 -38.08 -2.87
CA LEU A 594 5.21 -38.39 -4.19
C LEU A 594 4.88 -37.09 -4.91
N SER A 595 5.44 -36.90 -6.10
CA SER A 595 5.22 -35.70 -6.92
C SER A 595 5.11 -36.02 -8.41
N ALA A 596 4.38 -35.21 -9.16
CA ALA A 596 4.40 -35.24 -10.63
C ALA A 596 5.21 -34.07 -11.17
N LEU A 597 5.97 -34.34 -12.23
CA LEU A 597 6.62 -33.33 -13.06
C LEU A 597 5.75 -33.03 -14.27
N TRP A 598 5.40 -31.76 -14.44
CA TRP A 598 4.71 -31.25 -15.61
C TRP A 598 5.70 -30.51 -16.50
N ARG A 599 5.47 -30.57 -17.81
CA ARG A 599 6.22 -29.83 -18.82
C ARG A 599 5.28 -29.03 -19.69
N ALA A 600 5.60 -27.77 -19.93
CA ALA A 600 4.99 -26.95 -20.95
C ALA A 600 5.97 -26.71 -22.10
N LEU A 601 5.44 -26.52 -23.32
CA LEU A 601 6.23 -26.17 -24.49
C LEU A 601 5.42 -25.36 -25.51
N THR A 602 6.12 -24.54 -26.29
CA THR A 602 5.53 -23.78 -27.42
C THR A 602 5.03 -24.72 -28.51
N CYS A 603 3.84 -24.47 -29.05
CA CYS A 603 3.13 -25.39 -29.93
C CYS A 603 3.64 -25.41 -31.38
N ARG A 604 3.77 -24.23 -31.99
CA ARG A 604 4.17 -24.05 -33.40
C ARG A 604 5.54 -23.40 -33.49
N GLN A 605 6.15 -23.43 -34.67
CA GLN A 605 7.45 -22.78 -34.88
C GLN A 605 7.32 -21.25 -34.86
N GLU A 606 6.16 -20.73 -35.31
CA GLU A 606 5.82 -19.32 -35.27
C GLU A 606 5.66 -18.85 -33.81
N ASP A 607 5.06 -19.67 -32.94
CA ASP A 607 5.00 -19.41 -31.49
C ASP A 607 6.41 -19.34 -30.89
N THR A 608 7.30 -20.27 -31.27
CA THR A 608 8.70 -20.28 -30.81
C THR A 608 9.48 -19.07 -31.32
N MET A 609 9.34 -18.70 -32.60
CA MET A 609 9.97 -17.52 -33.18
C MET A 609 9.49 -16.25 -32.48
N ARG A 610 8.18 -16.12 -32.26
CA ARG A 610 7.58 -14.99 -31.56
C ARG A 610 8.08 -14.88 -30.12
N ALA A 611 8.14 -15.98 -29.38
CA ALA A 611 8.73 -16.01 -28.04
C ALA A 611 10.22 -15.61 -28.06
N ALA A 612 10.99 -16.08 -29.04
CA ALA A 612 12.40 -15.75 -29.19
C ALA A 612 12.63 -14.25 -29.45
N LEU A 613 11.79 -13.62 -30.28
CA LEU A 613 11.91 -12.20 -30.62
C LEU A 613 11.44 -11.28 -29.50
N LEU A 614 10.34 -11.63 -28.82
CA LEU A 614 9.74 -10.80 -27.76
C LEU A 614 10.41 -10.98 -26.40
N THR A 615 10.87 -12.20 -26.10
CA THR A 615 11.35 -12.60 -24.78
C THR A 615 12.69 -13.35 -24.88
N PRO A 616 13.72 -12.74 -25.46
CA PRO A 616 15.03 -13.37 -25.52
C PRO A 616 15.57 -13.65 -24.10
N PRO A 617 16.13 -14.84 -23.81
CA PRO A 617 16.67 -15.14 -22.49
C PRO A 617 17.78 -14.14 -22.12
N ASP A 618 17.77 -13.67 -20.89
CA ASP A 618 18.82 -12.81 -20.31
C ASP A 618 20.02 -13.64 -19.84
N ASP A 619 20.57 -14.43 -20.78
CA ASP A 619 21.71 -15.32 -20.60
C ASP A 619 22.44 -15.46 -21.93
N MET A 620 23.73 -15.14 -21.96
CA MET A 620 24.51 -15.08 -23.20
C MET A 620 24.56 -16.41 -23.96
N GLU A 621 24.63 -17.54 -23.25
CA GLU A 621 24.70 -18.86 -23.89
C GLU A 621 23.36 -19.26 -24.51
N LYS A 622 22.26 -19.21 -23.74
CA LYS A 622 20.90 -19.49 -24.24
C LYS A 622 20.51 -18.51 -25.33
N LEU A 623 20.83 -17.22 -25.17
CA LEU A 623 20.60 -16.19 -26.17
C LEU A 623 21.31 -16.53 -27.48
N SER A 624 22.59 -16.94 -27.41
CA SER A 624 23.36 -17.34 -28.59
C SER A 624 22.74 -18.52 -29.34
N ASP A 625 22.23 -19.52 -28.63
CA ASP A 625 21.57 -20.67 -29.24
C ASP A 625 20.22 -20.31 -29.87
N VAL A 626 19.41 -19.50 -29.18
CA VAL A 626 18.17 -18.94 -29.73
C VAL A 626 18.47 -18.15 -30.99
N MET A 627 19.47 -17.29 -30.94
CA MET A 627 19.90 -16.43 -32.03
C MET A 627 20.36 -17.18 -33.26
N ARG A 628 21.20 -18.19 -33.04
CA ARG A 628 21.67 -19.06 -34.12
C ARG A 628 20.50 -19.69 -34.86
N TRP A 629 19.45 -20.10 -34.15
CA TRP A 629 18.25 -20.64 -34.77
C TRP A 629 17.41 -19.57 -35.46
N VAL A 630 17.18 -18.41 -34.82
CA VAL A 630 16.40 -17.30 -35.39
C VAL A 630 16.96 -16.88 -36.76
N PHE A 631 18.27 -16.65 -36.86
CA PHE A 631 18.93 -16.27 -38.11
C PHE A 631 18.97 -17.38 -39.17
N GLN A 632 18.85 -18.65 -38.77
CA GLN A 632 18.70 -19.76 -39.71
C GLN A 632 17.28 -19.85 -40.28
N GLN A 633 16.33 -19.07 -39.77
CA GLN A 633 14.90 -19.11 -40.11
C GLN A 633 14.41 -17.75 -40.61
N GLU A 634 15.20 -17.07 -41.44
CA GLU A 634 14.98 -15.69 -41.89
C GLU A 634 13.58 -15.42 -42.47
N GLU A 635 13.05 -16.32 -43.32
CA GLU A 635 11.69 -16.17 -43.87
C GLU A 635 10.62 -16.15 -42.77
N ARG A 636 10.71 -17.09 -41.82
CA ARG A 636 9.78 -17.13 -40.67
C ARG A 636 9.96 -15.93 -39.74
N LYS A 637 11.20 -15.46 -39.56
CA LYS A 637 11.49 -14.25 -38.78
C LYS A 637 10.74 -13.07 -39.41
N GLN A 638 10.89 -12.85 -40.71
CA GLN A 638 10.24 -11.74 -41.43
C GLN A 638 8.70 -11.81 -41.36
N ASP A 639 8.12 -13.01 -41.50
CA ASP A 639 6.68 -13.20 -41.35
C ASP A 639 6.19 -12.80 -39.95
N VAL A 640 6.88 -13.25 -38.90
CA VAL A 640 6.52 -12.94 -37.51
C VAL A 640 6.75 -11.46 -37.18
N GLU A 641 7.81 -10.85 -37.70
CA GLU A 641 8.05 -9.41 -37.54
C GLU A 641 6.98 -8.57 -38.23
N HIS A 642 6.49 -9.00 -39.40
CA HIS A 642 5.36 -8.36 -40.07
C HIS A 642 4.08 -8.45 -39.23
N ASP A 643 3.80 -9.61 -38.65
CA ASP A 643 2.65 -9.81 -37.76
C ASP A 643 2.75 -8.92 -36.50
N LEU A 644 3.93 -8.86 -35.87
CA LEU A 644 4.17 -8.00 -34.70
C LEU A 644 3.96 -6.51 -35.03
N ALA A 645 4.49 -6.04 -36.16
CA ALA A 645 4.29 -4.68 -36.62
C ALA A 645 2.81 -4.38 -36.93
N ALA A 646 2.09 -5.34 -37.52
CA ALA A 646 0.65 -5.21 -37.77
C ALA A 646 -0.18 -5.11 -36.48
N GLU A 647 0.31 -5.69 -35.38
CA GLU A 647 -0.27 -5.58 -34.03
C GLU A 647 0.14 -4.29 -33.29
N GLY A 648 1.01 -3.45 -33.88
CA GLY A 648 1.53 -2.22 -33.28
C GLY A 648 2.61 -2.47 -32.22
N ILE A 649 3.22 -3.65 -32.23
CA ILE A 649 4.38 -3.98 -31.38
C ILE A 649 5.61 -3.62 -32.20
N ASP A 650 6.07 -2.38 -32.11
CA ASP A 650 7.19 -1.86 -32.92
C ASP A 650 8.54 -1.91 -32.19
N ASP A 651 8.52 -2.06 -30.86
CA ASP A 651 9.73 -2.08 -30.02
C ASP A 651 9.83 -3.44 -29.33
N TRP A 652 10.79 -4.24 -29.76
CA TRP A 652 11.13 -5.50 -29.14
C TRP A 652 12.65 -5.65 -29.10
N PRO A 653 13.21 -6.38 -28.11
CA PRO A 653 14.65 -6.35 -27.81
C PRO A 653 15.56 -6.69 -28.98
N PHE A 654 15.03 -7.42 -29.97
CA PHE A 654 15.77 -7.82 -31.17
C PHE A 654 16.02 -6.72 -32.18
N ARG A 655 15.17 -5.69 -32.23
CA ARG A 655 15.26 -4.63 -33.24
C ARG A 655 16.48 -3.71 -33.04
N SER A 656 17.07 -3.72 -31.85
CA SER A 656 18.23 -2.89 -31.49
C SER A 656 19.59 -3.63 -31.59
N LEU A 657 19.57 -4.93 -31.88
CA LEU A 657 20.77 -5.77 -32.02
C LEU A 657 21.29 -5.87 -33.46
N GLU A 658 20.54 -5.35 -34.44
CA GLU A 658 20.98 -5.10 -35.83
C GLU A 658 21.54 -3.68 -35.97
#